data_AF-A0A9P8FYG4-F1
#
_entry.id   AF-A0A9P8FYG4-F1
#
_cell.length_a   1.000
_cell.length_b   1.000
_cell.length_c   1.000
_cell.angle_alpha   90.00
_cell.angle_beta   90.00
_cell.angle_gamma   90.00
#
_symmetry.space_group_name_H-M   'P 1'
#
loop_
_entity.id
_entity.type
_entity.pdbx_description
1 polymer ?
#
loop_
_entity_poly.entity_id
_entity_poly.type
_entity_poly.pdbx_seq_one_letter_code
_entity_poly.pdbx_strand_id
1 'polypeptide(L)'
;MSTILWPPLADGSTRSLARRADETRQRELSWLLDALQETLSSLKSGLEDCSALLAPRDQGSTLVVSSHRSEAVKGFITRNGSNITKGDVQLRLASLPPPRGHTSYKLSISTSPSAPALRLKQIAEVRTLINSSLDVVDATTWTGDKRDANFISGQLTLLHENIRDAKAVLKADPAAQEADKTWASEPLDDKIFDPPPPPNLSFHLSIQDAALLLHVRTLEPASSTGSSTPLGAGGPSFTGFGLRDRLAHALGAGPRPPAHDEAEDVFTYRGAQVRVKEKVRVESQDPSLISAMAKLAALEHTVELGRRALDVVMTKTHQGDDHESISSIMANLYAEFLPNIKTLTVTTVLDTPRNDTTALSLSSDRTELVLEHNNRTHSITLPARISGQGPQNLQLPNTGELQCANRIPAEPFFGEEEPVALWSATYLESQTRVHCKNCSALVSSDKIRDWKNLPSEAWAEMMDLWHCHKPDEPDHGHDDAPAKKGYAAGNKLKAQAGVGLVDVMSFLLSESDCTVEGRSHGNDDNIHQVNCKNCDTILGYRDPQTEGIRLQKPYLALSSQRDSTIRSYDAARWFSCYLHQAIETQGVRKFVFPTLPHEIWVFSTNLAYSSLESPAPKQAMKVLFKAREGGQDVETLRAGNLLIETLTLSPSLEELFYSVLQQENAKLPESLQNLMGWQVAVLPVLYSSDSSQV
;
A
#
# COMPACT_ATOMS: atom_id res chain seq x y z
N MET A 1 -44.24 -31.15 10.78
CA MET A 1 -44.89 -31.71 11.98
C MET A 1 -45.04 -30.60 13.02
N SER A 2 -46.09 -30.67 13.84
CA SER A 2 -46.70 -29.60 14.62
C SER A 2 -45.74 -28.79 15.52
N THR A 3 -45.71 -27.48 15.30
CA THR A 3 -45.28 -26.45 16.24
C THR A 3 -46.26 -26.33 17.40
N ILE A 4 -45.91 -26.87 18.57
CA ILE A 4 -46.52 -26.49 19.84
C ILE A 4 -45.38 -26.24 20.83
N LEU A 5 -45.08 -24.97 21.11
CA LEU A 5 -44.23 -24.57 22.23
C LEU A 5 -44.99 -24.92 23.52
N TRP A 6 -44.42 -25.75 24.42
CA TRP A 6 -45.02 -26.06 25.72
C TRP A 6 -44.14 -25.60 26.91
N PRO A 7 -44.70 -24.87 27.89
CA PRO A 7 -46.08 -24.38 27.91
C PRO A 7 -46.28 -23.31 26.82
N PRO A 8 -47.49 -23.22 26.23
CA PRO A 8 -47.81 -22.19 25.25
C PRO A 8 -47.58 -20.83 25.90
N LEU A 9 -46.79 -19.99 25.22
CA LEU A 9 -46.69 -18.61 25.63
C LEU A 9 -48.08 -17.98 25.52
N ALA A 10 -48.62 -17.44 26.61
CA ALA A 10 -49.95 -16.83 26.62
C ALA A 10 -50.11 -15.83 25.44
N ASP A 11 -51.30 -15.69 24.88
CA ASP A 11 -51.59 -14.94 23.63
C ASP A 11 -51.15 -13.45 23.63
N GLY A 12 -50.73 -12.91 24.77
CA GLY A 12 -50.07 -11.59 24.89
C GLY A 12 -48.55 -11.58 24.68
N SER A 13 -47.92 -12.74 24.49
CA SER A 13 -46.46 -12.95 24.58
C SER A 13 -45.68 -12.50 23.34
N THR A 14 -46.19 -12.67 22.13
CA THR A 14 -45.52 -12.22 20.89
C THR A 14 -45.52 -10.70 20.81
N ARG A 15 -46.64 -10.05 21.20
CA ARG A 15 -46.68 -8.59 21.43
C ARG A 15 -45.80 -8.19 22.59
N SER A 16 -45.71 -8.99 23.66
CA SER A 16 -44.79 -8.73 24.78
C SER A 16 -43.31 -8.86 24.39
N LEU A 17 -42.95 -9.74 23.48
CA LEU A 17 -41.57 -9.94 23.03
C LEU A 17 -41.15 -8.86 22.05
N ALA A 18 -42.02 -8.52 21.09
CA ALA A 18 -41.82 -7.36 20.23
C ALA A 18 -41.73 -6.06 21.06
N ARG A 19 -42.60 -5.89 22.06
CA ARG A 19 -42.54 -4.77 23.01
C ARG A 19 -41.26 -4.78 23.85
N ARG A 20 -40.80 -5.93 24.35
CA ARG A 20 -39.54 -6.04 25.11
C ARG A 20 -38.31 -5.79 24.23
N ALA A 21 -38.34 -6.20 22.96
CA ALA A 21 -37.30 -5.90 21.99
C ALA A 21 -37.28 -4.39 21.69
N ASP A 22 -38.44 -3.76 21.53
CA ASP A 22 -38.58 -2.31 21.36
C ASP A 22 -38.09 -1.54 22.60
N GLU A 23 -38.48 -1.96 23.81
CA GLU A 23 -38.01 -1.39 25.08
C GLU A 23 -36.51 -1.58 25.30
N THR A 24 -35.92 -2.66 24.78
CA THR A 24 -34.47 -2.89 24.85
C THR A 24 -33.76 -1.99 23.84
N ARG A 25 -34.26 -1.90 22.60
CA ARG A 25 -33.73 -0.98 21.58
C ARG A 25 -33.80 0.48 22.01
N GLN A 26 -34.90 0.91 22.64
CA GLN A 26 -35.03 2.26 23.18
C GLN A 26 -34.01 2.54 24.29
N ARG A 27 -33.72 1.56 25.15
CA ARG A 27 -32.69 1.68 26.19
C ARG A 27 -31.27 1.71 25.60
N GLU A 28 -30.99 0.85 24.63
CA GLU A 28 -29.71 0.83 23.90
C GLU A 28 -29.49 2.14 23.15
N LEU A 29 -30.52 2.66 22.49
CA LEU A 29 -30.49 3.96 21.82
C LEU A 29 -30.21 5.09 22.80
N SER A 30 -30.94 5.14 23.92
CA SER A 30 -30.68 6.15 24.96
C SER A 30 -29.26 6.09 25.50
N TRP A 31 -28.75 4.88 25.76
CA TRP A 31 -27.39 4.69 26.24
C TRP A 31 -26.35 5.11 25.19
N LEU A 32 -26.56 4.76 23.93
CA LEU A 32 -25.68 5.15 22.83
C LEU A 32 -25.65 6.68 22.65
N LEU A 33 -26.81 7.35 22.71
CA LEU A 33 -26.89 8.80 22.59
C LEU A 33 -26.16 9.51 23.74
N ASP A 34 -26.22 8.97 24.97
CA ASP A 34 -25.46 9.47 26.11
C ASP A 34 -23.95 9.24 25.92
N ALA A 35 -23.53 8.06 25.47
CA ALA A 35 -22.12 7.75 25.20
C ALA A 35 -21.54 8.61 24.06
N LEU A 36 -22.35 8.94 23.05
CA LEU A 36 -21.94 9.83 21.96
C LEU A 36 -21.60 11.25 22.44
N GLN A 37 -22.11 11.71 23.60
CA GLN A 37 -21.74 13.02 24.14
C GLN A 37 -20.27 13.08 24.57
N GLU A 38 -19.75 12.00 25.16
CA GLU A 38 -18.33 11.89 25.50
C GLU A 38 -17.48 11.87 24.22
N THR A 39 -17.90 11.11 23.21
CA THR A 39 -17.24 11.09 21.89
C THR A 39 -17.22 12.48 21.25
N LEU A 40 -18.34 13.22 21.27
CA LEU A 40 -18.42 14.59 20.75
C LEU A 40 -17.47 15.54 21.48
N SER A 41 -17.30 15.40 22.80
CA SER A 41 -16.33 16.20 23.56
C SER A 41 -14.87 15.90 23.15
N SER A 42 -14.54 14.63 22.91
CA SER A 42 -13.22 14.23 22.40
C SER A 42 -13.00 14.72 20.97
N LEU A 43 -14.03 14.68 20.13
CA LEU A 43 -13.98 15.20 18.76
C LEU A 43 -13.75 16.71 18.76
N LYS A 44 -14.44 17.47 19.63
CA LYS A 44 -14.23 18.91 19.79
C LYS A 44 -12.77 19.23 20.13
N SER A 45 -12.22 18.56 21.14
CA SER A 45 -10.82 18.76 21.54
C SER A 45 -9.85 18.47 20.40
N GLY A 46 -10.07 17.39 19.64
CA GLY A 46 -9.22 17.07 18.49
C GLY A 46 -9.34 18.08 17.34
N LEU A 47 -10.53 18.65 17.11
CA LEU A 47 -10.75 19.71 16.12
C LEU A 47 -10.08 21.03 16.55
N GLU A 48 -10.13 21.37 17.84
CA GLU A 48 -9.42 22.52 18.41
C GLU A 48 -7.90 22.38 18.26
N ASP A 49 -7.35 21.17 18.47
CA ASP A 49 -5.94 20.86 18.18
C ASP A 49 -5.59 21.11 16.71
N CYS A 50 -6.42 20.61 15.77
CA CYS A 50 -6.24 20.86 14.34
C CYS A 50 -6.28 22.36 14.02
N SER A 51 -7.20 23.10 14.62
CA SER A 51 -7.30 24.54 14.48
C SER A 51 -6.03 25.24 14.98
N ALA A 52 -5.48 24.83 16.13
CA ALA A 52 -4.25 25.38 16.71
C ALA A 52 -3.00 25.07 15.87
N LEU A 53 -2.94 23.91 15.20
CA LEU A 53 -1.86 23.58 14.26
C LEU A 53 -1.86 24.49 13.03
N LEU A 54 -3.04 24.92 12.57
CA LEU A 54 -3.22 25.77 11.40
C LEU A 54 -3.35 27.26 11.73
N ALA A 55 -3.39 27.61 13.02
CA ALA A 55 -3.46 28.99 13.51
C ALA A 55 -2.17 29.77 13.19
N PRO A 56 -2.24 31.10 13.03
CA PRO A 56 -1.04 31.91 12.88
C PRO A 56 -0.23 31.89 14.20
N ARG A 57 1.10 31.87 14.09
CA ARG A 57 2.09 31.89 15.19
C ARG A 57 3.07 33.03 14.99
N ASP A 58 3.75 33.46 16.05
CA ASP A 58 4.65 34.62 16.00
C ASP A 58 5.80 34.48 14.98
N GLN A 59 6.35 33.26 14.81
CA GLN A 59 7.48 33.01 13.91
C GLN A 59 7.10 32.30 12.60
N GLY A 60 5.88 31.76 12.49
CA GLY A 60 5.48 30.91 11.37
C GLY A 60 6.30 29.60 11.27
N SER A 61 6.06 28.83 10.21
CA SER A 61 6.78 27.61 9.83
C SER A 61 7.69 27.94 8.64
N THR A 62 9.01 27.89 8.84
CA THR A 62 10.00 28.12 7.78
C THR A 62 10.36 26.81 7.11
N LEU A 63 10.03 26.71 5.83
CA LEU A 63 10.12 25.52 4.99
C LEU A 63 11.20 25.72 3.93
N VAL A 64 12.05 24.71 3.75
CA VAL A 64 13.11 24.73 2.73
C VAL A 64 12.52 24.35 1.38
N VAL A 65 12.63 25.23 0.38
CA VAL A 65 12.19 24.98 -1.00
C VAL A 65 13.41 24.88 -1.90
N SER A 66 14.02 23.69 -1.95
CA SER A 66 15.21 23.45 -2.76
C SER A 66 15.10 22.18 -3.60
N SER A 67 15.50 22.23 -4.87
CA SER A 67 15.60 21.05 -5.73
C SER A 67 16.93 20.34 -5.50
N HIS A 68 16.88 19.10 -5.00
CA HIS A 68 18.08 18.39 -4.53
C HIS A 68 19.00 17.92 -5.67
N ARG A 69 18.43 17.53 -6.82
CA ARG A 69 19.20 16.98 -7.96
C ARG A 69 19.60 18.02 -9.00
N SER A 70 18.68 18.93 -9.35
CA SER A 70 18.91 19.92 -10.42
C SER A 70 19.57 21.20 -9.94
N GLU A 71 19.53 21.48 -8.63
CA GLU A 71 19.90 22.77 -8.04
C GLU A 71 19.25 24.01 -8.68
N ALA A 72 18.21 23.80 -9.50
CA ALA A 72 17.48 24.81 -10.25
C ALA A 72 16.74 25.80 -9.34
N VAL A 73 16.35 25.36 -8.14
CA VAL A 73 15.68 26.19 -7.14
C VAL A 73 16.38 25.96 -5.80
N LYS A 74 16.75 27.02 -5.10
CA LYS A 74 17.29 26.97 -3.72
C LYS A 74 16.72 28.11 -2.90
N GLY A 75 16.15 27.83 -1.73
CA GLY A 75 15.55 28.88 -0.92
C GLY A 75 14.72 28.40 0.25
N PHE A 76 14.00 29.33 0.87
CA PHE A 76 13.07 29.07 1.95
C PHE A 76 11.80 29.90 1.82
N ILE A 77 10.72 29.42 2.42
CA ILE A 77 9.42 30.10 2.52
C ILE A 77 8.92 29.98 3.95
N THR A 78 8.44 31.07 4.55
CA THR A 78 7.84 31.07 5.88
C THR A 78 6.32 31.22 5.79
N ARG A 79 5.61 30.13 6.09
CA ARG A 79 4.16 30.09 6.19
C ARG A 79 3.71 30.47 7.60
N ASN A 80 2.75 31.38 7.71
CA ASN A 80 2.09 31.71 8.97
C ASN A 80 0.57 31.57 8.82
N GLY A 81 0.01 30.49 9.38
CA GLY A 81 -1.37 30.10 9.13
C GLY A 81 -1.62 29.85 7.64
N SER A 82 -2.59 30.55 7.04
CA SER A 82 -2.86 30.48 5.60
C SER A 82 -2.00 31.43 4.75
N ASN A 83 -1.14 32.25 5.35
CA ASN A 83 -0.40 33.29 4.63
C ASN A 83 1.07 32.91 4.49
N ILE A 84 1.69 33.33 3.41
CA ILE A 84 3.14 33.33 3.26
C ILE A 84 3.65 34.72 3.64
N THR A 85 4.51 34.78 4.65
CA THR A 85 4.96 36.05 5.26
C THR A 85 6.37 36.44 4.88
N LYS A 86 7.20 35.46 4.52
CA LYS A 86 8.58 35.66 4.08
C LYS A 86 8.93 34.57 3.08
N GLY A 87 9.88 34.87 2.19
CA GLY A 87 10.47 33.87 1.31
C GLY A 87 11.61 34.47 0.52
N ASP A 88 12.66 33.69 0.33
CA ASP A 88 13.82 34.04 -0.48
C ASP A 88 14.19 32.81 -1.31
N VAL A 89 14.03 32.91 -2.62
CA VAL A 89 14.18 31.83 -3.58
C VAL A 89 15.16 32.24 -4.67
N GLN A 90 16.19 31.43 -4.87
CA GLN A 90 17.19 31.57 -5.91
C GLN A 90 16.89 30.59 -7.05
N LEU A 91 16.81 31.11 -8.27
CA LEU A 91 16.49 30.36 -9.47
C LEU A 91 17.71 30.27 -10.39
N ARG A 92 18.01 29.05 -10.86
CA ARG A 92 19.07 28.72 -11.83
C ARG A 92 18.43 27.96 -12.99
N LEU A 93 17.66 28.68 -13.80
CA LEU A 93 16.91 28.11 -14.92
C LEU A 93 17.60 28.46 -16.24
N ALA A 94 17.65 27.52 -17.19
CA ALA A 94 18.31 27.75 -18.47
C ALA A 94 17.58 28.82 -19.30
N SER A 95 16.26 28.89 -19.17
CA SER A 95 15.39 29.86 -19.82
C SER A 95 15.31 31.23 -19.11
N LEU A 96 15.86 31.38 -17.90
CA LEU A 96 15.88 32.62 -17.13
C LEU A 96 17.32 33.00 -16.74
N PRO A 97 18.06 33.69 -17.63
CA PRO A 97 19.44 34.06 -17.34
C PRO A 97 19.51 35.05 -16.17
N PRO A 98 20.49 34.90 -15.26
CA PRO A 98 20.62 35.78 -14.10
C PRO A 98 21.03 37.21 -14.52
N PRO A 99 20.71 38.23 -13.70
CA PRO A 99 21.19 39.59 -13.92
C PRO A 99 22.73 39.65 -13.95
N ARG A 100 23.30 40.65 -14.65
CA ARG A 100 24.76 40.79 -14.78
C ARG A 100 25.44 40.80 -13.41
N GLY A 101 26.43 39.93 -13.23
CA GLY A 101 27.19 39.81 -11.97
C GLY A 101 26.58 38.85 -10.94
N HIS A 102 25.43 38.24 -11.22
CA HIS A 102 24.80 37.25 -10.36
C HIS A 102 24.87 35.84 -10.96
N THR A 103 24.93 34.83 -10.09
CA THR A 103 24.93 33.41 -10.47
C THR A 103 23.53 32.78 -10.56
N SER A 104 22.51 33.50 -10.10
CA SER A 104 21.11 33.06 -10.03
C SER A 104 20.17 34.26 -10.02
N TYR A 105 18.93 34.06 -10.46
CA TYR A 105 17.87 35.05 -10.34
C TYR A 105 17.27 34.97 -8.92
N LYS A 106 17.21 36.08 -8.19
CA LYS A 106 16.71 36.13 -6.82
C LYS A 106 15.25 36.61 -6.80
N LEU A 107 14.37 35.85 -6.17
CA LEU A 107 13.00 36.24 -5.87
C LEU A 107 12.82 36.34 -4.35
N SER A 108 12.42 37.51 -3.87
CA SER A 108 12.13 37.72 -2.45
C SER A 108 10.69 38.19 -2.27
N ILE A 109 9.97 37.55 -1.36
CA ILE A 109 8.61 37.96 -0.99
C ILE A 109 8.72 39.25 -0.19
N SER A 110 7.96 40.27 -0.58
CA SER A 110 7.99 41.58 0.04
C SER A 110 7.53 41.50 1.49
N THR A 111 8.29 42.11 2.39
CA THR A 111 7.90 42.29 3.79
C THR A 111 7.26 43.65 4.04
N SER A 112 6.97 44.42 2.98
CA SER A 112 6.30 45.71 3.12
C SER A 112 4.87 45.53 3.63
N PRO A 113 4.41 46.32 4.62
CA PRO A 113 3.02 46.30 5.05
C PRO A 113 2.01 46.66 3.94
N SER A 114 2.45 47.33 2.88
CA SER A 114 1.62 47.71 1.73
C SER A 114 1.58 46.65 0.62
N ALA A 115 2.37 45.57 0.74
CA ALA A 115 2.38 44.49 -0.25
C ALA A 115 1.12 43.61 -0.11
N PRO A 116 0.55 43.08 -1.21
CA PRO A 116 -0.55 42.13 -1.14
C PRO A 116 -0.15 40.87 -0.37
N ALA A 117 -1.07 40.31 0.42
CA ALA A 117 -0.83 39.07 1.15
C ALA A 117 -0.87 37.85 0.21
N LEU A 118 0.20 37.05 0.19
CA LEU A 118 0.22 35.77 -0.52
C LEU A 118 -0.49 34.71 0.33
N ARG A 119 -1.73 34.37 -0.04
CA ARG A 119 -2.59 33.47 0.74
C ARG A 119 -2.78 32.11 0.06
N LEU A 120 -2.55 31.04 0.83
CA LEU A 120 -2.87 29.66 0.47
C LEU A 120 -4.36 29.40 0.71
N LYS A 121 -5.15 29.44 -0.38
CA LYS A 121 -6.62 29.27 -0.34
C LYS A 121 -7.03 27.96 0.32
N GLN A 122 -6.33 26.86 0.02
CA GLN A 122 -6.58 25.54 0.59
C GLN A 122 -6.53 25.52 2.13
N ILE A 123 -5.53 26.16 2.75
CA ILE A 123 -5.44 26.21 4.22
C ILE A 123 -6.56 27.06 4.81
N ALA A 124 -6.95 28.14 4.13
CA ALA A 124 -8.09 28.95 4.55
C ALA A 124 -9.40 28.14 4.52
N GLU A 125 -9.60 27.34 3.47
CA GLU A 125 -10.75 26.46 3.32
C GLU A 125 -10.79 25.36 4.38
N VAL A 126 -9.67 24.67 4.63
CA VAL A 126 -9.56 23.65 5.70
C VAL A 126 -9.92 24.24 7.06
N ARG A 127 -9.48 25.47 7.35
CA ARG A 127 -9.82 26.16 8.59
C ARG A 127 -11.31 26.49 8.68
N THR A 128 -11.93 26.90 7.57
CA THR A 128 -13.38 27.10 7.52
C THR A 128 -14.11 25.79 7.82
N LEU A 129 -13.71 24.68 7.21
CA LEU A 129 -14.32 23.36 7.42
C LEU A 129 -14.14 22.85 8.85
N ILE A 130 -12.98 23.09 9.48
CA ILE A 130 -12.74 22.78 10.90
C ILE A 130 -13.66 23.63 11.79
N ASN A 131 -13.79 24.94 11.51
CA ASN A 131 -14.69 25.80 12.28
C ASN A 131 -16.16 25.36 12.11
N SER A 132 -16.59 25.03 10.90
CA SER A 132 -17.92 24.46 10.66
C SER A 132 -18.12 23.14 11.41
N SER A 133 -17.08 22.31 11.53
CA SER A 133 -17.11 21.08 12.32
C SER A 133 -17.28 21.36 13.82
N LEU A 134 -16.58 22.38 14.34
CA LEU A 134 -16.73 22.83 15.72
C LEU A 134 -18.14 23.38 15.99
N ASP A 135 -18.70 24.17 15.06
CA ASP A 135 -20.06 24.69 15.15
C ASP A 135 -21.09 23.54 15.15
N VAL A 136 -20.89 22.50 14.35
CA VAL A 136 -21.73 21.29 14.36
C VAL A 136 -21.67 20.58 15.71
N VAL A 137 -20.47 20.39 16.27
CA VAL A 137 -20.32 19.76 17.59
C VAL A 137 -20.98 20.60 18.69
N ASP A 138 -20.82 21.92 18.66
CA ASP A 138 -21.43 22.83 19.63
C ASP A 138 -22.95 22.88 19.48
N ALA A 139 -23.47 22.89 18.26
CA ALA A 139 -24.90 22.83 17.99
C ALA A 139 -25.50 21.51 18.54
N THR A 140 -24.79 20.40 18.33
CA THR A 140 -25.17 19.05 18.77
C THR A 140 -25.17 18.91 20.29
N THR A 141 -24.22 19.55 20.98
CA THR A 141 -24.01 19.41 22.43
C THR A 141 -24.83 20.41 23.25
N TRP A 142 -25.04 21.64 22.77
CA TRP A 142 -25.62 22.72 23.58
C TRP A 142 -26.98 23.24 23.11
N THR A 143 -27.32 23.13 21.82
CA THR A 143 -28.51 23.80 21.26
C THR A 143 -29.59 22.86 20.74
N GLY A 144 -29.23 21.62 20.39
CA GLY A 144 -30.14 20.61 19.87
C GLY A 144 -30.69 19.65 20.91
N ASP A 145 -31.65 18.81 20.50
CA ASP A 145 -32.14 17.72 21.34
C ASP A 145 -31.16 16.54 21.31
N LYS A 146 -30.35 16.45 22.37
CA LYS A 146 -29.39 15.35 22.56
C LYS A 146 -30.01 13.95 22.65
N ARG A 147 -31.35 13.86 22.77
CA ARG A 147 -32.09 12.58 22.80
C ARG A 147 -32.78 12.25 21.48
N ASP A 148 -32.75 13.14 20.49
CA ASP A 148 -33.28 12.85 19.16
C ASP A 148 -32.22 12.18 18.28
N ALA A 149 -32.37 10.88 18.08
CA ALA A 149 -31.46 10.07 17.26
C ALA A 149 -31.39 10.52 15.79
N ASN A 150 -32.48 11.04 15.21
CA ASN A 150 -32.46 11.52 13.83
C ASN A 150 -31.65 12.81 13.71
N PHE A 151 -31.83 13.72 14.68
CA PHE A 151 -31.03 14.93 14.78
C PHE A 151 -29.54 14.61 14.94
N ILE A 152 -29.16 13.75 15.90
CA ILE A 152 -27.76 13.35 16.11
C ILE A 152 -27.17 12.63 14.86
N SER A 153 -27.93 11.75 14.22
CA SER A 153 -27.53 11.09 12.97
C SER A 153 -27.25 12.10 11.85
N GLY A 154 -28.09 13.13 11.70
CA GLY A 154 -27.88 14.22 10.75
C GLY A 154 -26.65 15.06 11.09
N GLN A 155 -26.43 15.39 12.36
CA GLN A 155 -25.26 16.15 12.79
C GLN A 155 -23.94 15.38 12.59
N LEU A 156 -23.91 14.08 12.92
CA LEU A 156 -22.73 13.23 12.67
C LEU A 156 -22.44 13.07 11.17
N THR A 157 -23.48 13.09 10.33
CA THR A 157 -23.32 13.07 8.87
C THR A 157 -22.64 14.34 8.38
N LEU A 158 -23.16 15.50 8.78
CA LEU A 158 -22.59 16.80 8.42
C LEU A 158 -21.16 16.98 8.97
N LEU A 159 -20.91 16.51 10.20
CA LEU A 159 -19.58 16.52 10.80
C LEU A 159 -18.58 15.68 10.01
N HIS A 160 -18.98 14.47 9.60
CA HIS A 160 -18.16 13.59 8.79
C HIS A 160 -17.84 14.20 7.42
N GLU A 161 -18.83 14.81 6.76
CA GLU A 161 -18.64 15.50 5.48
C GLU A 161 -17.61 16.64 5.59
N ASN A 162 -17.77 17.53 6.58
CA ASN A 162 -16.84 18.64 6.79
C ASN A 162 -15.39 18.16 7.05
N ILE A 163 -15.22 17.12 7.88
CA ILE A 163 -13.88 16.57 8.20
C ILE A 163 -13.27 15.87 6.97
N ARG A 164 -14.06 15.06 6.25
CA ARG A 164 -13.63 14.38 5.04
C ARG A 164 -13.19 15.39 3.97
N ASP A 165 -13.96 16.44 3.78
CA ASP A 165 -13.67 17.47 2.79
C ASP A 165 -12.44 18.29 3.21
N ALA A 166 -12.27 18.61 4.50
CA ALA A 166 -11.07 19.26 5.03
C ALA A 166 -9.81 18.41 4.77
N LYS A 167 -9.90 17.10 4.98
CA LYS A 167 -8.83 16.15 4.67
C LYS A 167 -8.55 16.11 3.16
N ALA A 168 -9.59 16.07 2.33
CA ALA A 168 -9.46 16.04 0.87
C ALA A 168 -8.74 17.30 0.34
N VAL A 169 -9.02 18.48 0.88
CA VAL A 169 -8.34 19.73 0.51
C VAL A 169 -6.84 19.72 0.82
N LEU A 170 -6.42 19.13 1.95
CA LEU A 170 -5.00 18.97 2.31
C LEU A 170 -4.28 17.89 1.49
N LYS A 171 -5.02 16.85 1.10
CA LYS A 171 -4.50 15.78 0.27
C LYS A 171 -4.30 16.25 -1.18
N ALA A 172 -5.30 16.97 -1.71
CA ALA A 172 -5.45 17.32 -3.12
C ALA A 172 -5.48 16.07 -4.04
N ASP A 173 -6.41 16.04 -5.00
CA ASP A 173 -6.46 14.96 -5.98
C ASP A 173 -5.41 15.23 -7.08
N PRO A 174 -4.44 14.31 -7.32
CA PRO A 174 -3.44 14.47 -8.38
C PRO A 174 -4.06 14.77 -9.76
N ALA A 175 -5.21 14.17 -10.08
CA ALA A 175 -5.92 14.40 -11.34
C ALA A 175 -6.60 15.78 -11.40
N ALA A 176 -7.09 16.29 -10.27
CA ALA A 176 -7.65 17.64 -10.19
C ALA A 176 -6.56 18.72 -10.30
N GLN A 177 -5.30 18.40 -9.94
CA GLN A 177 -4.18 19.33 -9.97
C GLN A 177 -3.53 19.46 -11.37
N GLU A 178 -3.53 18.40 -12.18
CA GLU A 178 -3.18 18.51 -13.62
C GLU A 178 -4.19 19.39 -14.38
N ALA A 179 -5.45 19.40 -13.93
CA ALA A 179 -6.48 20.31 -14.43
C ALA A 179 -6.42 21.72 -13.80
N ASP A 180 -5.74 21.89 -12.65
CA ASP A 180 -5.62 23.17 -11.95
C ASP A 180 -4.62 24.11 -12.65
N LYS A 181 -5.14 24.81 -13.65
CA LYS A 181 -4.43 25.84 -14.41
C LYS A 181 -4.60 27.24 -13.80
N THR A 182 -4.94 27.35 -12.51
CA THR A 182 -5.14 28.64 -11.81
C THR A 182 -3.93 29.55 -11.85
N TRP A 183 -2.71 29.00 -11.91
CA TRP A 183 -1.50 29.80 -12.09
C TRP A 183 -1.53 30.68 -13.35
N ALA A 184 -2.27 30.26 -14.39
CA ALA A 184 -2.43 30.99 -15.64
C ALA A 184 -3.63 31.96 -15.59
N SER A 185 -4.79 31.49 -15.13
CA SER A 185 -6.02 32.28 -15.10
C SER A 185 -6.04 33.34 -13.99
N GLU A 186 -5.37 33.09 -12.86
CA GLU A 186 -5.28 33.99 -11.70
C GLU A 186 -3.81 34.17 -11.26
N PRO A 187 -2.98 34.86 -12.08
CA PRO A 187 -1.56 35.04 -11.76
C PRO A 187 -1.36 35.94 -10.54
N LEU A 188 -0.30 35.68 -9.77
CA LEU A 188 0.08 36.50 -8.62
C LEU A 188 0.38 37.96 -9.02
N ASP A 189 0.03 38.89 -8.13
CA ASP A 189 0.39 40.31 -8.24
C ASP A 189 1.91 40.48 -8.10
N ASP A 190 2.53 41.23 -9.01
CA ASP A 190 3.96 41.53 -9.00
C ASP A 190 4.44 42.18 -7.71
N LYS A 191 3.57 42.95 -7.04
CA LYS A 191 3.87 43.65 -5.79
C LYS A 191 4.05 42.72 -4.59
N ILE A 192 3.75 41.43 -4.75
CA ILE A 192 4.04 40.41 -3.74
C ILE A 192 5.55 40.20 -3.61
N PHE A 193 6.33 40.50 -4.64
CA PHE A 193 7.79 40.37 -4.63
C PHE A 193 8.48 41.73 -4.59
N ASP A 194 9.68 41.76 -4.00
CA ASP A 194 10.57 42.91 -4.03
C ASP A 194 12.03 42.47 -4.29
N PRO A 195 12.60 42.77 -5.47
CA PRO A 195 11.98 43.49 -6.59
C PRO A 195 10.89 42.66 -7.32
N PRO A 196 10.02 43.30 -8.13
CA PRO A 196 9.03 42.61 -8.96
C PRO A 196 9.64 41.53 -9.85
N PRO A 197 8.95 40.39 -10.07
CA PRO A 197 9.45 39.30 -10.91
C PRO A 197 9.44 39.70 -12.39
N PRO A 198 10.20 39.00 -13.25
CA PRO A 198 10.15 39.25 -14.69
C PRO A 198 8.81 38.77 -15.26
N PRO A 199 8.27 39.42 -16.32
CA PRO A 199 6.90 39.18 -16.81
C PRO A 199 6.69 37.79 -17.41
N ASN A 200 7.78 37.09 -17.74
CA ASN A 200 7.77 35.75 -18.29
C ASN A 200 7.99 34.66 -17.22
N LEU A 201 7.83 34.97 -15.94
CA LEU A 201 8.01 34.03 -14.84
C LEU A 201 6.71 33.86 -14.08
N SER A 202 6.23 32.62 -13.99
CA SER A 202 5.12 32.24 -13.13
C SER A 202 5.64 31.54 -11.88
N PHE A 203 5.16 32.01 -10.73
CA PHE A 203 5.44 31.46 -9.40
C PHE A 203 4.12 31.04 -8.79
N HIS A 204 3.98 29.76 -8.44
CA HIS A 204 2.74 29.20 -7.93
C HIS A 204 2.99 28.32 -6.70
N LEU A 205 2.20 28.53 -5.65
CA LEU A 205 2.24 27.75 -4.42
C LEU A 205 0.91 27.04 -4.20
N SER A 206 0.95 25.75 -3.89
CA SER A 206 -0.21 24.94 -3.53
C SER A 206 0.12 23.97 -2.40
N ILE A 207 -0.89 23.33 -1.83
CA ILE A 207 -0.76 22.25 -0.86
C ILE A 207 -1.15 20.93 -1.53
N GLN A 208 -0.37 19.87 -1.32
CA GLN A 208 -0.69 18.51 -1.76
C GLN A 208 -0.04 17.53 -0.79
N ASP A 209 -0.75 16.48 -0.41
CA ASP A 209 -0.33 15.48 0.58
C ASP A 209 0.27 16.11 1.86
N ALA A 210 -0.37 17.19 2.33
CA ALA A 210 0.09 18.00 3.46
C ALA A 210 1.52 18.59 3.34
N ALA A 211 2.04 18.71 2.11
CA ALA A 211 3.28 19.41 1.78
C ALA A 211 3.00 20.72 1.03
N LEU A 212 3.91 21.69 1.16
CA LEU A 212 3.93 22.91 0.35
C LEU A 212 4.63 22.64 -0.98
N LEU A 213 3.93 22.85 -2.07
CA LEU A 213 4.46 22.69 -3.42
C LEU A 213 4.74 24.05 -4.05
N LEU A 214 5.95 24.20 -4.57
CA LEU A 214 6.36 25.34 -5.38
C LEU A 214 6.53 24.90 -6.83
N HIS A 215 5.75 25.51 -7.72
CA HIS A 215 5.93 25.41 -9.16
C HIS A 215 6.47 26.73 -9.71
N VAL A 216 7.61 26.66 -10.38
CA VAL A 216 8.22 27.79 -11.10
C VAL A 216 8.19 27.47 -12.59
N ARG A 217 7.64 28.38 -13.38
CA ARG A 217 7.53 28.23 -14.83
C ARG A 217 8.10 29.45 -15.55
N THR A 218 8.90 29.22 -16.58
CA THR A 218 9.26 30.29 -17.51
C THR A 218 8.41 30.20 -18.76
N LEU A 219 7.93 31.35 -19.22
CA LEU A 219 6.93 31.47 -20.27
C LEU A 219 7.55 32.08 -21.53
N GLU A 220 7.01 31.70 -22.68
CA GLU A 220 7.32 32.34 -23.96
C GLU A 220 6.03 32.67 -24.74
N PRO A 221 6.01 33.70 -25.58
CA PRO A 221 4.84 34.03 -26.39
C PRO A 221 4.43 32.87 -27.30
N ALA A 222 3.13 32.58 -27.39
CA ALA A 222 2.60 31.64 -28.37
C ALA A 222 2.60 32.31 -29.76
N SER A 223 3.46 31.85 -30.68
CA SER A 223 3.55 32.39 -32.04
C SER A 223 2.21 32.22 -32.79
N SER A 224 1.61 33.31 -33.25
CA SER A 224 0.40 33.29 -34.08
C SER A 224 0.71 32.91 -35.53
N THR A 225 0.93 31.64 -35.84
CA THR A 225 1.00 31.18 -37.23
C THR A 225 0.35 29.82 -37.39
N GLY A 226 -0.90 29.80 -37.87
CA GLY A 226 -1.60 28.57 -38.22
C GLY A 226 -3.11 28.68 -38.42
N SER A 227 -3.64 29.74 -39.03
CA SER A 227 -5.00 29.69 -39.57
C SER A 227 -5.01 28.76 -40.79
N SER A 228 -5.70 27.64 -40.68
CA SER A 228 -5.97 26.72 -41.78
C SER A 228 -6.95 27.34 -42.79
N THR A 229 -6.43 27.81 -43.92
CA THR A 229 -7.18 27.98 -45.16
C THR A 229 -6.52 27.15 -46.26
N PRO A 230 -7.21 26.16 -46.86
CA PRO A 230 -6.67 25.44 -48.00
C PRO A 230 -7.06 26.18 -49.28
N LEU A 231 -6.09 26.55 -50.12
CA LEU A 231 -6.14 26.52 -51.60
C LEU A 231 -5.09 27.46 -52.21
N GLY A 232 -4.19 26.88 -53.02
CA GLY A 232 -3.88 27.41 -54.34
C GLY A 232 -2.60 28.24 -54.53
N ALA A 233 -1.54 27.53 -54.94
CA ALA A 233 -0.58 27.89 -55.98
C ALA A 233 0.45 29.02 -55.74
N GLY A 234 1.73 28.62 -55.65
CA GLY A 234 2.84 29.42 -56.18
C GLY A 234 4.12 29.45 -55.34
N GLY A 235 5.03 28.49 -55.58
CA GLY A 235 6.47 28.65 -55.35
C GLY A 235 7.01 28.23 -53.97
N PRO A 236 8.02 27.35 -53.89
CA PRO A 236 8.66 27.02 -52.61
C PRO A 236 9.67 28.10 -52.24
N SER A 237 9.30 28.99 -51.32
CA SER A 237 10.26 29.73 -50.50
C SER A 237 10.28 29.10 -49.11
N PHE A 238 11.20 28.14 -48.93
CA PHE A 238 11.49 27.54 -47.63
C PHE A 238 12.47 28.42 -46.86
N THR A 239 11.96 29.19 -45.91
CA THR A 239 12.78 29.74 -44.82
C THR A 239 12.05 29.52 -43.51
N GLY A 240 12.69 28.78 -42.60
CA GLY A 240 12.24 28.57 -41.22
C GLY A 240 11.83 27.13 -40.91
N PHE A 241 12.76 26.43 -40.22
CA PHE A 241 12.58 25.37 -39.21
C PHE A 241 13.56 24.20 -39.39
N GLY A 242 14.65 24.29 -38.62
CA GLY A 242 15.47 23.21 -38.04
C GLY A 242 15.91 22.04 -38.93
N LEU A 243 17.11 22.14 -39.52
CA LEU A 243 17.85 21.00 -40.09
C LEU A 243 18.17 19.90 -39.05
N ARG A 244 18.09 20.16 -37.74
CA ARG A 244 18.42 19.18 -36.69
C ARG A 244 17.30 18.17 -36.40
N ASP A 245 16.04 18.59 -36.32
CA ASP A 245 14.94 17.66 -36.03
C ASP A 245 14.61 16.76 -37.23
N ARG A 246 14.77 17.28 -38.45
CA ARG A 246 14.61 16.47 -39.67
C ARG A 246 15.73 15.45 -39.88
N LEU A 247 16.95 15.72 -39.42
CA LEU A 247 18.05 14.74 -39.48
C LEU A 247 17.86 13.62 -38.44
N ALA A 248 17.27 13.91 -37.28
CA ALA A 248 16.95 12.91 -36.26
C ALA A 248 15.86 11.94 -36.71
N HIS A 249 14.83 12.43 -37.41
CA HIS A 249 13.78 11.58 -38.00
C HIS A 249 14.28 10.70 -39.16
N ALA A 250 15.30 11.12 -39.90
CA ALA A 250 15.91 10.32 -40.97
C ALA A 250 16.88 9.23 -40.45
N LEU A 251 17.24 9.26 -39.16
CA LEU A 251 18.19 8.33 -38.51
C LEU A 251 17.54 7.43 -37.45
N GLY A 252 16.21 7.35 -37.41
CA GLY A 252 15.50 6.42 -36.52
C GLY A 252 15.36 6.87 -35.06
N ALA A 253 15.64 8.14 -34.73
CA ALA A 253 15.28 8.70 -33.44
C ALA A 253 13.80 9.12 -33.46
N GLY A 254 12.96 8.42 -32.69
CA GLY A 254 11.56 8.78 -32.48
C GLY A 254 11.38 10.20 -31.90
N PRO A 255 10.15 10.74 -31.89
CA PRO A 255 9.89 12.07 -31.33
C PRO A 255 10.40 12.14 -29.89
N ARG A 256 11.22 13.16 -29.60
CA ARG A 256 11.76 13.38 -28.26
C ARG A 256 10.56 13.64 -27.33
N PRO A 257 10.41 12.90 -26.22
CA PRO A 257 9.31 13.14 -25.30
C PRO A 257 9.33 14.60 -24.83
N PRO A 258 8.16 15.22 -24.64
CA PRO A 258 8.06 16.62 -24.23
C PRO A 258 8.84 16.83 -22.93
N ALA A 259 9.54 17.97 -22.82
CA ALA A 259 10.44 18.25 -21.70
C ALA A 259 9.70 18.31 -20.34
N HIS A 260 8.39 18.58 -20.38
CA HIS A 260 7.46 18.48 -19.26
C HIS A 260 6.03 18.32 -19.79
N ASP A 261 5.12 17.92 -18.90
CA ASP A 261 3.68 17.72 -19.14
C ASP A 261 2.97 18.91 -19.85
N GLU A 262 3.33 20.14 -19.51
CA GLU A 262 2.69 21.35 -20.07
C GLU A 262 3.34 21.93 -21.35
N ALA A 263 4.31 21.24 -21.97
CA ALA A 263 5.18 21.84 -23.02
C ALA A 263 4.45 22.22 -24.31
N GLU A 264 3.39 21.48 -24.63
CA GLU A 264 2.59 21.67 -25.86
C GLU A 264 1.32 22.50 -25.61
N ASP A 265 1.03 22.83 -24.36
CA ASP A 265 -0.17 23.58 -23.97
C ASP A 265 0.01 25.09 -24.16
N VAL A 266 -1.07 25.76 -24.59
CA VAL A 266 -1.15 27.22 -24.66
C VAL A 266 -2.03 27.74 -23.53
N PHE A 267 -1.54 28.74 -22.81
CA PHE A 267 -2.20 29.34 -21.66
C PHE A 267 -2.43 30.84 -21.89
N THR A 268 -3.47 31.38 -21.26
CA THR A 268 -3.64 32.83 -21.15
C THR A 268 -3.00 33.28 -19.84
N TYR A 269 -1.91 34.05 -19.90
CA TYR A 269 -1.22 34.59 -18.73
C TYR A 269 -1.17 36.11 -18.81
N ARG A 270 -1.75 36.81 -17.83
CA ARG A 270 -1.85 38.29 -17.80
C ARG A 270 -2.38 38.89 -19.11
N GLY A 271 -3.35 38.22 -19.73
CA GLY A 271 -3.99 38.65 -20.98
C GLY A 271 -3.20 38.31 -22.26
N ALA A 272 -2.05 37.66 -22.18
CA ALA A 272 -1.27 37.21 -23.34
C ALA A 272 -1.30 35.69 -23.50
N GLN A 273 -1.28 35.21 -24.75
CA GLN A 273 -1.14 33.78 -25.05
C GLN A 273 0.33 33.38 -24.91
N VAL A 274 0.60 32.41 -24.04
CA VAL A 274 1.94 31.94 -23.71
C VAL A 274 2.03 30.42 -23.73
N ARG A 275 3.23 29.89 -23.93
CA ARG A 275 3.59 28.48 -23.71
C ARG A 275 4.60 28.38 -22.59
N VAL A 276 4.61 27.23 -21.90
CA VAL A 276 5.56 26.95 -20.83
C VAL A 276 6.83 26.39 -21.45
N LYS A 277 7.96 27.06 -21.22
CA LYS A 277 9.27 26.72 -21.78
C LYS A 277 10.11 25.84 -20.86
N GLU A 278 10.00 26.07 -19.57
CA GLU A 278 10.69 25.31 -18.52
C GLU A 278 9.80 25.32 -17.28
N LYS A 279 9.65 24.17 -16.63
CA LYS A 279 8.84 23.97 -15.42
C LYS A 279 9.68 23.24 -14.38
N VAL A 280 9.73 23.77 -13.16
CA VAL A 280 10.39 23.14 -12.01
C VAL A 280 9.40 23.03 -10.86
N ARG A 281 9.26 21.83 -10.31
CA ARG A 281 8.45 21.51 -9.13
C ARG A 281 9.37 21.21 -7.95
N VAL A 282 9.10 21.83 -6.82
CA VAL A 282 9.77 21.57 -5.54
C VAL A 282 8.70 21.32 -4.49
N GLU A 283 8.90 20.28 -3.69
CA GLU A 283 8.03 19.92 -2.58
C GLU A 283 8.75 20.16 -1.25
N SER A 284 8.05 20.73 -0.28
CA SER A 284 8.56 20.97 1.06
C SER A 284 7.57 20.49 2.12
N GLN A 285 8.04 19.60 2.98
CA GLN A 285 7.22 18.99 4.02
C GLN A 285 6.92 19.99 5.14
N ASP A 286 5.65 20.11 5.54
CA ASP A 286 5.23 20.99 6.64
C ASP A 286 4.70 20.17 7.84
N PRO A 287 5.44 20.09 8.96
CA PRO A 287 5.05 19.28 10.11
C PRO A 287 3.67 19.63 10.68
N SER A 288 3.25 20.89 10.60
CA SER A 288 1.95 21.30 11.14
C SER A 288 0.81 20.83 10.23
N LEU A 289 1.01 20.83 8.91
CA LEU A 289 0.02 20.29 7.97
C LEU A 289 -0.06 18.76 8.07
N ILE A 290 1.08 18.07 8.16
CA ILE A 290 1.13 16.61 8.32
C ILE A 290 0.39 16.20 9.61
N SER A 291 0.67 16.89 10.72
CA SER A 291 0.00 16.62 11.98
C SER A 291 -1.50 16.92 11.92
N ALA A 292 -1.91 17.98 11.23
CA ALA A 292 -3.32 18.31 11.05
C ALA A 292 -4.04 17.25 10.21
N MET A 293 -3.44 16.81 9.10
CA MET A 293 -4.00 15.77 8.22
C MET A 293 -4.15 14.43 8.96
N ALA A 294 -3.14 14.01 9.73
CA ALA A 294 -3.20 12.78 10.51
C ALA A 294 -4.30 12.84 11.59
N LYS A 295 -4.42 13.98 12.31
CA LYS A 295 -5.48 14.17 13.30
C LYS A 295 -6.87 14.19 12.65
N LEU A 296 -7.05 14.89 11.52
CA LEU A 296 -8.32 14.89 10.78
C LEU A 296 -8.73 13.47 10.34
N ALA A 297 -7.79 12.65 9.88
CA ALA A 297 -8.06 11.25 9.52
C ALA A 297 -8.52 10.39 10.71
N ALA A 298 -7.92 10.58 11.89
CA ALA A 298 -8.35 9.89 13.11
C ALA A 298 -9.74 10.35 13.58
N LEU A 299 -10.04 11.65 13.47
CA LEU A 299 -11.34 12.21 13.82
C LEU A 299 -12.44 11.69 12.88
N GLU A 300 -12.19 11.68 11.57
CA GLU A 300 -13.12 11.14 10.57
C GLU A 300 -13.50 9.68 10.88
N HIS A 301 -12.51 8.83 11.17
CA HIS A 301 -12.74 7.44 11.54
C HIS A 301 -13.60 7.32 12.81
N THR A 302 -13.35 8.19 13.80
CA THR A 302 -14.14 8.22 15.05
C THR A 302 -15.59 8.60 14.80
N VAL A 303 -15.84 9.60 13.93
CA VAL A 303 -17.21 9.99 13.54
C VAL A 303 -17.89 8.87 12.76
N GLU A 304 -17.19 8.20 11.84
CA GLU A 304 -17.72 7.09 11.05
C GLU A 304 -18.14 5.90 11.94
N LEU A 305 -17.37 5.55 12.97
CA LEU A 305 -17.77 4.55 13.96
C LEU A 305 -19.05 4.94 14.69
N GLY A 306 -19.18 6.21 15.10
CA GLY A 306 -20.39 6.73 15.74
C GLY A 306 -21.62 6.67 14.83
N ARG A 307 -21.46 7.00 13.55
CA ARG A 307 -22.52 6.89 12.52
C ARG A 307 -23.01 5.45 12.38
N ARG A 308 -22.10 4.49 12.18
CA ARG A 308 -22.45 3.07 12.02
C ARG A 308 -23.14 2.50 13.26
N ALA A 309 -22.64 2.83 14.46
CA ALA A 309 -23.26 2.39 15.70
C ALA A 309 -24.71 2.90 15.82
N LEU A 310 -24.95 4.15 15.42
CA LEU A 310 -26.28 4.75 15.46
C LEU A 310 -27.21 4.16 14.38
N ASP A 311 -26.72 3.94 13.16
CA ASP A 311 -27.52 3.36 12.06
C ASP A 311 -27.98 1.93 12.36
N VAL A 312 -27.15 1.13 13.03
CA VAL A 312 -27.49 -0.23 13.49
C VAL A 312 -28.66 -0.20 14.48
N VAL A 313 -28.60 0.67 15.49
CA VAL A 313 -29.67 0.77 16.51
C VAL A 313 -30.94 1.41 15.93
N MET A 314 -30.80 2.31 14.95
CA MET A 314 -31.91 2.94 14.23
C MET A 314 -32.51 2.06 13.11
N THR A 315 -31.94 0.87 12.83
CA THR A 315 -32.41 -0.06 11.79
C THR A 315 -32.49 0.55 10.37
N LYS A 316 -31.59 1.48 10.04
CA LYS A 316 -31.48 2.02 8.68
C LYS A 316 -30.73 0.99 7.81
N THR A 317 -31.44 0.24 6.99
CA THR A 317 -30.84 -0.72 6.05
C THR A 317 -30.10 0.02 4.94
N HIS A 318 -28.81 -0.25 4.77
CA HIS A 318 -28.11 0.07 3.52
C HIS A 318 -28.66 -0.83 2.41
N GLN A 319 -29.27 -0.23 1.39
CA GLN A 319 -29.56 -0.90 0.12
C GLN A 319 -28.26 -1.05 -0.66
N GLY A 320 -27.66 -2.23 -0.57
CA GLY A 320 -26.74 -2.75 -1.58
C GLY A 320 -27.36 -4.03 -2.10
N ASP A 321 -27.79 -4.01 -3.35
CA ASP A 321 -28.14 -5.20 -4.12
C ASP A 321 -26.98 -6.20 -4.06
N ASP A 322 -27.31 -7.49 -3.94
CA ASP A 322 -26.69 -8.56 -4.73
C ASP A 322 -27.48 -9.85 -4.46
N HIS A 323 -28.24 -10.28 -5.46
CA HIS A 323 -28.86 -11.59 -5.53
C HIS A 323 -27.85 -12.53 -6.21
N GLU A 324 -27.19 -13.39 -5.45
CA GLU A 324 -26.29 -14.40 -6.03
C GLU A 324 -26.74 -15.84 -5.77
N SER A 325 -26.42 -16.66 -6.76
CA SER A 325 -26.87 -18.01 -7.02
C SER A 325 -26.41 -19.03 -5.98
N ILE A 326 -27.35 -19.87 -5.54
CA ILE A 326 -27.11 -20.98 -4.60
C ILE A 326 -26.29 -22.07 -5.30
N SER A 327 -24.96 -22.01 -5.14
CA SER A 327 -24.11 -23.20 -5.18
C SER A 327 -24.26 -23.94 -3.84
N SER A 328 -24.06 -25.25 -3.82
CA SER A 328 -24.23 -26.11 -2.64
C SER A 328 -23.23 -25.78 -1.52
N ILE A 329 -23.50 -24.76 -0.71
CA ILE A 329 -22.66 -24.37 0.43
C ILE A 329 -22.88 -25.38 1.57
N MET A 330 -21.81 -25.92 2.15
CA MET A 330 -21.83 -26.61 3.44
C MET A 330 -21.51 -25.63 4.57
N ALA A 331 -21.94 -25.92 5.79
CA ALA A 331 -21.58 -25.10 6.96
C ALA A 331 -20.04 -24.97 7.09
N ASN A 332 -19.56 -23.77 7.42
CA ASN A 332 -18.16 -23.42 7.53
C ASN A 332 -17.85 -22.79 8.89
N LEU A 333 -16.66 -23.08 9.41
CA LEU A 333 -16.15 -22.57 10.68
C LEU A 333 -14.72 -22.08 10.46
N TYR A 334 -14.48 -20.81 10.78
CA TYR A 334 -13.18 -20.17 10.63
C TYR A 334 -12.86 -19.37 11.89
N ALA A 335 -11.74 -19.67 12.52
CA ALA A 335 -11.25 -18.93 13.67
C ALA A 335 -9.90 -18.30 13.35
N GLU A 336 -9.76 -16.98 13.57
CA GLU A 336 -8.49 -16.25 13.45
C GLU A 336 -8.16 -15.49 14.73
N PHE A 337 -6.91 -15.54 15.15
CA PHE A 337 -6.36 -14.79 16.27
C PHE A 337 -5.36 -13.76 15.76
N LEU A 338 -5.54 -12.52 16.20
CA LEU A 338 -4.64 -11.40 15.92
C LEU A 338 -3.87 -11.05 17.20
N PRO A 339 -2.57 -11.37 17.31
CA PRO A 339 -1.80 -11.17 18.54
C PRO A 339 -1.74 -9.71 18.99
N ASN A 340 -1.61 -8.78 18.05
CA ASN A 340 -1.45 -7.35 18.35
C ASN A 340 -2.65 -6.73 19.08
N ILE A 341 -3.84 -7.27 18.85
CA ILE A 341 -5.09 -6.82 19.51
C ILE A 341 -5.67 -7.88 20.46
N LYS A 342 -4.94 -8.99 20.70
CA LYS A 342 -5.31 -10.10 21.59
C LYS A 342 -6.75 -10.59 21.44
N THR A 343 -7.23 -10.64 20.19
CA THR A 343 -8.62 -10.98 19.88
C THR A 343 -8.66 -12.21 18.98
N LEU A 344 -9.39 -13.22 19.43
CA LEU A 344 -9.82 -14.38 18.64
C LEU A 344 -11.20 -14.06 18.02
N THR A 345 -11.28 -14.09 16.70
CA THR A 345 -12.54 -13.97 15.96
C THR A 345 -12.95 -15.33 15.43
N VAL A 346 -14.15 -15.77 15.77
CA VAL A 346 -14.77 -16.99 15.28
C VAL A 346 -15.91 -16.63 14.34
N THR A 347 -15.72 -16.88 13.06
CA THR A 347 -16.74 -16.73 12.02
C THR A 347 -17.41 -18.07 11.79
N THR A 348 -18.73 -18.10 11.94
CA THR A 348 -19.57 -19.27 11.67
C THR A 348 -20.48 -18.95 10.50
N VAL A 349 -20.49 -19.82 9.49
CA VAL A 349 -21.38 -19.75 8.33
C VAL A 349 -22.17 -21.05 8.28
N LEU A 350 -23.49 -20.97 8.23
CA LEU A 350 -24.39 -22.11 8.11
C LEU A 350 -24.83 -22.27 6.65
N ASP A 351 -25.02 -23.50 6.22
CA ASP A 351 -25.60 -23.83 4.91
C ASP A 351 -27.12 -23.59 4.87
N THR A 352 -27.77 -23.59 6.04
CA THR A 352 -29.18 -23.30 6.21
C THR A 352 -29.43 -22.46 7.45
N PRO A 353 -30.54 -21.72 7.55
CA PRO A 353 -30.87 -20.97 8.75
C PRO A 353 -30.87 -21.88 9.99
N ARG A 354 -30.45 -21.32 11.13
CA ARG A 354 -30.37 -22.08 12.40
C ARG A 354 -31.71 -22.73 12.76
N ASN A 355 -31.64 -23.92 13.35
CA ASN A 355 -32.79 -24.67 13.85
C ASN A 355 -32.51 -25.22 15.25
N ASP A 356 -33.42 -26.03 15.78
CA ASP A 356 -33.34 -26.56 17.15
C ASP A 356 -32.14 -27.50 17.38
N THR A 357 -31.48 -27.96 16.30
CA THR A 357 -30.25 -28.77 16.35
C THR A 357 -28.98 -27.93 16.18
N THR A 358 -29.11 -26.61 16.05
CA THR A 358 -27.96 -25.71 15.89
C THR A 358 -27.41 -25.29 17.24
N ALA A 359 -26.16 -25.64 17.53
CA ALA A 359 -25.43 -25.20 18.73
C ALA A 359 -23.98 -24.86 18.38
N LEU A 360 -23.44 -23.80 18.98
CA LEU A 360 -22.02 -23.45 18.85
C LEU A 360 -21.43 -23.30 20.25
N SER A 361 -20.47 -24.16 20.59
CA SER A 361 -19.96 -24.26 21.94
C SER A 361 -18.45 -24.51 21.98
N LEU A 362 -17.84 -24.09 23.08
CA LEU A 362 -16.46 -24.39 23.44
C LEU A 362 -16.43 -25.67 24.28
N SER A 363 -15.45 -26.52 23.99
CA SER A 363 -15.06 -27.66 24.83
C SER A 363 -14.77 -27.24 26.29
N SER A 364 -14.82 -28.21 27.20
CA SER A 364 -14.63 -27.96 28.64
C SER A 364 -13.26 -27.38 28.99
N ASP A 365 -12.23 -27.78 28.25
CA ASP A 365 -10.85 -27.29 28.36
C ASP A 365 -10.59 -26.05 27.49
N ARG A 366 -11.59 -25.60 26.72
CA ARG A 366 -11.55 -24.44 25.82
C ARG A 366 -10.45 -24.52 24.78
N THR A 367 -10.11 -25.73 24.34
CA THR A 367 -9.14 -25.95 23.27
C THR A 367 -9.82 -26.18 21.93
N GLU A 368 -11.05 -26.70 21.94
CA GLU A 368 -11.86 -26.96 20.75
C GLU A 368 -13.14 -26.13 20.72
N LEU A 369 -13.55 -25.79 19.49
CA LEU A 369 -14.82 -25.19 19.14
C LEU A 369 -15.66 -26.22 18.38
N VAL A 370 -16.91 -26.40 18.81
CA VAL A 370 -17.84 -27.42 18.30
C VAL A 370 -19.11 -26.75 17.78
N LEU A 371 -19.41 -26.99 16.50
CA LEU A 371 -20.65 -26.60 15.84
C LEU A 371 -21.50 -27.85 15.60
N GLU A 372 -22.68 -27.89 16.19
CA GLU A 372 -23.75 -28.83 15.84
C GLU A 372 -24.71 -28.10 14.90
N HIS A 373 -25.03 -28.70 13.74
CA HIS A 373 -26.02 -28.16 12.81
C HIS A 373 -26.58 -29.27 11.92
N ASN A 374 -27.91 -29.36 11.76
CA ASN A 374 -28.57 -30.38 10.93
C ASN A 374 -28.16 -31.82 11.31
N ASN A 375 -28.02 -32.10 12.61
CA ASN A 375 -27.51 -33.36 13.16
C ASN A 375 -26.10 -33.76 12.69
N ARG A 376 -25.30 -32.78 12.23
CA ARG A 376 -23.88 -32.94 11.96
C ARG A 376 -23.09 -32.17 13.01
N THR A 377 -21.96 -32.75 13.40
CA THR A 377 -21.02 -32.13 14.34
C THR A 377 -19.75 -31.79 13.59
N HIS A 378 -19.31 -30.54 13.70
CA HIS A 378 -18.09 -30.00 13.13
C HIS A 378 -17.24 -29.46 14.27
N SER A 379 -15.93 -29.69 14.25
CA SER A 379 -15.04 -29.17 15.29
C SER A 379 -13.70 -28.69 14.72
N ILE A 380 -13.13 -27.68 15.39
CA ILE A 380 -11.78 -27.16 15.14
C ILE A 380 -11.08 -26.90 16.47
N THR A 381 -9.75 -27.05 16.49
CA THR A 381 -8.92 -26.64 17.62
C THR A 381 -8.62 -25.15 17.50
N LEU A 382 -8.85 -24.40 18.57
CA LEU A 382 -8.70 -22.96 18.61
C LEU A 382 -7.24 -22.52 18.43
N PRO A 383 -6.99 -21.43 17.69
CA PRO A 383 -5.64 -20.91 17.44
C PRO A 383 -5.09 -20.04 18.58
N ALA A 384 -5.81 -19.94 19.69
CA ALA A 384 -5.43 -19.13 20.85
C ALA A 384 -6.06 -19.69 22.14
N ARG A 385 -5.46 -19.34 23.27
CA ARG A 385 -5.91 -19.75 24.60
C ARG A 385 -6.98 -18.79 25.10
N ILE A 386 -8.18 -19.32 25.39
CA ILE A 386 -9.27 -18.54 26.00
C ILE A 386 -9.18 -18.70 27.52
N SER A 387 -9.18 -17.58 28.26
CA SER A 387 -9.19 -17.61 29.73
C SER A 387 -10.49 -18.24 30.26
N GLY A 388 -10.40 -18.99 31.36
CA GLY A 388 -11.49 -19.85 31.89
C GLY A 388 -12.75 -19.16 32.41
N GLN A 389 -12.87 -17.84 32.27
CA GLN A 389 -13.99 -17.04 32.79
C GLN A 389 -14.86 -16.60 31.59
N GLY A 390 -15.97 -17.29 31.32
CA GLY A 390 -16.90 -16.94 30.22
C GLY A 390 -17.88 -18.06 29.86
N PRO A 391 -18.95 -17.77 29.10
CA PRO A 391 -19.91 -18.78 28.65
C PRO A 391 -19.26 -19.76 27.67
N GLN A 392 -19.60 -21.05 27.78
CA GLN A 392 -19.18 -22.08 26.82
C GLN A 392 -19.94 -21.96 25.49
N ASN A 393 -21.17 -21.46 25.52
CA ASN A 393 -21.97 -21.27 24.31
C ASN A 393 -21.66 -19.90 23.69
N LEU A 394 -21.39 -19.92 22.39
CA LEU A 394 -21.16 -18.73 21.59
C LEU A 394 -22.45 -18.28 20.90
N GLN A 395 -22.46 -17.03 20.42
CA GLN A 395 -23.60 -16.51 19.68
C GLN A 395 -23.72 -17.26 18.35
N LEU A 396 -24.94 -17.61 18.00
CA LEU A 396 -25.33 -18.18 16.71
C LEU A 396 -25.85 -17.08 15.78
N PRO A 397 -25.87 -17.30 14.45
CA PRO A 397 -26.53 -16.39 13.51
C PRO A 397 -27.96 -16.08 13.93
N ASN A 398 -28.44 -14.85 13.70
CA ASN A 398 -29.83 -14.52 14.00
C ASN A 398 -30.79 -15.35 13.13
N THR A 399 -32.06 -15.39 13.53
CA THR A 399 -33.06 -16.13 12.77
C THR A 399 -33.21 -15.52 11.37
N GLY A 400 -32.85 -16.29 10.33
CA GLY A 400 -32.84 -15.83 8.94
C GLY A 400 -31.48 -15.40 8.41
N GLU A 401 -30.48 -15.22 9.28
CA GLU A 401 -29.09 -15.02 8.89
C GLU A 401 -28.37 -16.36 8.82
N LEU A 402 -27.41 -16.47 7.89
CA LEU A 402 -26.56 -17.64 7.74
C LEU A 402 -25.20 -17.48 8.45
N GLN A 403 -24.86 -16.28 8.91
CA GLN A 403 -23.53 -16.00 9.43
C GLN A 403 -23.55 -15.19 10.73
N CYS A 404 -22.57 -15.46 11.59
CA CYS A 404 -22.23 -14.59 12.70
C CYS A 404 -20.71 -14.59 12.94
N ALA A 405 -20.24 -13.60 13.68
CA ALA A 405 -18.87 -13.52 14.14
C ALA A 405 -18.84 -13.28 15.66
N ASN A 406 -18.12 -14.13 16.39
CA ASN A 406 -17.87 -13.98 17.82
C ASN A 406 -16.45 -13.43 18.02
N ARG A 407 -16.29 -12.36 18.81
CA ARG A 407 -14.98 -11.83 19.19
C ARG A 407 -14.71 -12.12 20.65
N ILE A 408 -13.61 -12.82 20.91
CA ILE A 408 -13.27 -13.34 22.23
C ILE A 408 -11.85 -12.88 22.59
N PRO A 409 -11.63 -12.24 23.74
CA PRO A 409 -10.28 -11.99 24.25
C PRO A 409 -9.53 -13.31 24.43
N ALA A 410 -8.32 -13.40 23.89
CA ALA A 410 -7.52 -14.61 23.95
C ALA A 410 -6.02 -14.30 24.05
N GLU A 411 -5.24 -15.26 24.53
CA GLU A 411 -3.78 -15.18 24.59
C GLU A 411 -3.16 -16.11 23.53
N PRO A 412 -2.00 -15.77 22.97
CA PRO A 412 -1.37 -16.57 21.94
C PRO A 412 -1.07 -17.99 22.41
N PHE A 413 -1.31 -18.96 21.54
CA PHE A 413 -0.84 -20.33 21.75
C PHE A 413 0.64 -20.48 21.38
N PHE A 414 1.03 -19.83 20.28
CA PHE A 414 2.38 -19.83 19.72
C PHE A 414 3.28 -18.80 20.43
N GLY A 415 4.57 -19.11 20.58
CA GLY A 415 5.56 -18.18 21.15
C GLY A 415 5.96 -17.07 20.18
N GLU A 416 6.80 -16.15 20.64
CA GLU A 416 7.49 -15.14 19.79
C GLU A 416 8.66 -15.76 19.02
N GLU A 417 8.44 -16.92 18.38
CA GLU A 417 9.46 -17.53 17.52
C GLU A 417 9.64 -16.73 16.24
N GLU A 418 10.85 -16.67 15.71
CA GLU A 418 11.10 -16.07 14.41
C GLU A 418 10.69 -17.05 13.28
N PRO A 419 10.13 -16.53 12.16
CA PRO A 419 9.85 -17.33 10.98
C PRO A 419 11.13 -18.01 10.45
N VAL A 420 11.00 -19.26 9.98
CA VAL A 420 12.14 -20.03 9.46
C VAL A 420 12.45 -19.63 8.02
N ALA A 421 13.72 -19.32 7.76
CA ALA A 421 14.23 -19.14 6.40
C ALA A 421 14.34 -20.50 5.68
N LEU A 422 13.40 -20.78 4.78
CA LEU A 422 13.33 -22.04 4.04
C LEU A 422 14.56 -22.27 3.14
N TRP A 423 15.20 -23.43 3.33
CA TRP A 423 16.39 -23.84 2.58
C TRP A 423 17.44 -22.72 2.50
N SER A 424 17.70 -22.03 3.63
CA SER A 424 18.88 -21.18 3.74
C SER A 424 20.15 -22.03 3.73
N ALA A 425 21.29 -21.45 3.40
CA ALA A 425 22.55 -22.17 3.32
C ALA A 425 22.93 -22.90 4.61
N THR A 426 22.47 -22.44 5.78
CA THR A 426 22.72 -23.11 7.07
C THR A 426 21.98 -24.44 7.22
N TYR A 427 20.90 -24.66 6.46
CA TYR A 427 20.15 -25.92 6.41
C TYR A 427 20.63 -26.87 5.31
N LEU A 428 21.60 -26.46 4.48
CA LEU A 428 22.09 -27.26 3.36
C LEU A 428 23.46 -27.84 3.69
N GLU A 429 23.63 -29.11 3.34
CA GLU A 429 24.87 -29.84 3.55
C GLU A 429 25.63 -30.03 2.22
N SER A 430 26.90 -30.38 2.31
CA SER A 430 27.71 -30.78 1.13
C SER A 430 27.17 -31.98 0.36
N GLN A 431 26.16 -32.66 0.90
CA GLN A 431 25.50 -33.83 0.35
C GLN A 431 24.08 -33.56 -0.14
N THR A 432 23.61 -32.31 -0.04
CA THR A 432 22.28 -31.91 -0.49
C THR A 432 22.17 -32.01 -2.01
N ARG A 433 21.10 -32.61 -2.48
CA ARG A 433 20.76 -32.79 -3.90
C ARG A 433 19.47 -32.06 -4.22
N VAL A 434 19.45 -31.37 -5.36
CA VAL A 434 18.30 -30.64 -5.89
C VAL A 434 17.64 -31.47 -6.98
N HIS A 435 16.33 -31.61 -6.88
CA HIS A 435 15.48 -32.38 -7.77
C HIS A 435 14.38 -31.49 -8.37
N CYS A 436 13.88 -31.87 -9.54
CA CYS A 436 12.62 -31.34 -10.07
C CYS A 436 11.46 -31.82 -9.18
N LYS A 437 10.64 -30.90 -8.66
CA LYS A 437 9.48 -31.25 -7.81
C LYS A 437 8.45 -32.12 -8.54
N ASN A 438 8.28 -31.93 -9.85
CA ASN A 438 7.26 -32.62 -10.64
C ASN A 438 7.59 -34.09 -10.93
N CYS A 439 8.83 -34.39 -11.33
CA CYS A 439 9.22 -35.75 -11.73
C CYS A 439 10.34 -36.38 -10.89
N SER A 440 10.82 -35.69 -9.86
CA SER A 440 11.91 -36.11 -8.96
C SER A 440 13.28 -36.32 -9.63
N ALA A 441 13.43 -35.98 -10.92
CA ALA A 441 14.72 -36.05 -11.62
C ALA A 441 15.77 -35.16 -10.94
N LEU A 442 16.99 -35.66 -10.80
CA LEU A 442 18.12 -34.93 -10.23
C LEU A 442 18.56 -33.81 -11.18
N VAL A 443 18.55 -32.56 -10.70
CA VAL A 443 18.90 -31.37 -11.48
C VAL A 443 20.23 -30.74 -11.06
N SER A 444 20.73 -31.04 -9.87
CA SER A 444 22.06 -30.63 -9.40
C SER A 444 23.12 -31.71 -9.60
N SER A 445 24.36 -31.30 -9.85
CA SER A 445 25.54 -32.17 -9.81
C SER A 445 25.96 -32.51 -8.38
N ASP A 446 26.54 -33.68 -8.20
CA ASP A 446 27.25 -34.14 -7.01
C ASP A 446 28.57 -33.41 -6.73
N LYS A 447 28.99 -32.51 -7.64
CA LYS A 447 30.17 -31.66 -7.49
C LYS A 447 29.94 -30.48 -6.56
N ILE A 448 28.70 -30.09 -6.28
CA ILE A 448 28.40 -29.01 -5.34
C ILE A 448 28.78 -29.48 -3.94
N ARG A 449 29.75 -28.80 -3.32
CA ARG A 449 30.25 -29.11 -1.97
C ARG A 449 29.89 -28.05 -0.94
N ASP A 450 29.73 -26.80 -1.38
CA ASP A 450 29.49 -25.67 -0.51
C ASP A 450 28.19 -24.96 -0.88
N TRP A 451 27.38 -24.63 0.13
CA TRP A 451 26.20 -23.78 -0.02
C TRP A 451 26.43 -22.47 0.72
N LYS A 452 26.14 -21.35 0.08
CA LYS A 452 26.33 -20.01 0.67
C LYS A 452 25.13 -19.13 0.36
N ASN A 453 24.68 -18.34 1.33
CA ASN A 453 23.62 -17.36 1.08
C ASN A 453 24.14 -16.28 0.12
N LEU A 454 23.29 -15.86 -0.81
CA LEU A 454 23.54 -14.69 -1.63
C LEU A 454 23.52 -13.44 -0.75
N PRO A 455 24.47 -12.50 -0.93
CA PRO A 455 24.33 -11.16 -0.37
C PRO A 455 23.02 -10.55 -0.87
N SER A 456 22.38 -9.71 -0.06
CA SER A 456 21.18 -8.98 -0.51
C SER A 456 21.50 -8.18 -1.78
N GLU A 457 20.52 -8.01 -2.67
CA GLU A 457 20.70 -7.30 -3.94
C GLU A 457 21.20 -5.85 -3.72
N ALA A 458 20.80 -5.24 -2.60
CA ALA A 458 21.26 -3.93 -2.15
C ALA A 458 22.62 -3.94 -1.43
N TRP A 459 23.27 -5.08 -1.21
CA TRP A 459 24.53 -5.17 -0.45
C TRP A 459 25.65 -4.37 -1.12
N ALA A 460 25.76 -4.41 -2.45
CA ALA A 460 26.75 -3.63 -3.18
C ALA A 460 26.53 -2.12 -3.02
N GLU A 461 25.27 -1.66 -3.03
CA GLU A 461 24.89 -0.25 -2.83
C GLU A 461 25.08 0.19 -1.37
N MET A 462 24.83 -0.71 -0.41
CA MET A 462 25.01 -0.46 1.03
C MET A 462 26.47 -0.39 1.45
N MET A 463 27.36 -1.06 0.71
CA MET A 463 28.80 -1.02 0.94
C MET A 463 29.42 0.34 0.58
N ASP A 464 28.86 1.07 -0.39
CA ASP A 464 29.28 2.44 -0.72
C ASP A 464 28.86 3.45 0.36
N LEU A 465 27.79 3.16 1.12
CA LEU A 465 27.32 3.98 2.24
C LEU A 465 28.15 3.80 3.52
N TRP A 466 28.87 2.67 3.66
CA TRP A 466 29.65 2.35 4.87
C TRP A 466 31.12 2.78 4.83
N HIS A 467 31.65 3.07 3.65
CA HIS A 467 33.02 3.56 3.50
C HIS A 467 33.02 5.08 3.35
N CYS A 468 33.43 5.80 4.40
CA CYS A 468 33.63 7.26 4.31
C CYS A 468 34.72 7.64 3.27
N HIS A 469 35.61 6.70 2.94
CA HIS A 469 36.56 6.76 1.84
C HIS A 469 36.69 5.37 1.22
N LYS A 470 36.71 5.30 -0.13
CA LYS A 470 37.07 4.07 -0.84
C LYS A 470 38.47 3.65 -0.38
N PRO A 471 38.72 2.38 -0.01
CA PRO A 471 40.04 1.94 0.43
C PRO A 471 41.08 2.34 -0.61
N ASP A 472 42.17 2.99 -0.18
CA ASP A 472 43.25 3.39 -1.06
C ASP A 472 43.73 2.15 -1.85
N GLU A 473 43.78 2.28 -3.17
CA GLU A 473 44.44 1.26 -3.99
C GLU A 473 45.89 1.18 -3.52
N PRO A 474 46.37 0.02 -3.03
CA PRO A 474 47.72 -0.06 -2.52
C PRO A 474 48.69 0.19 -3.68
N ASP A 475 49.42 1.29 -3.56
CA ASP A 475 50.56 1.61 -4.40
C ASP A 475 51.61 0.52 -4.18
N HIS A 476 51.86 -0.28 -5.22
CA HIS A 476 53.00 -1.18 -5.39
C HIS A 476 53.34 -2.17 -4.25
N GLY A 477 53.09 -3.47 -4.49
CA GLY A 477 54.09 -4.50 -4.15
C GLY A 477 53.81 -5.49 -3.01
N HIS A 478 52.58 -5.96 -2.78
CA HIS A 478 52.34 -7.22 -2.08
C HIS A 478 51.24 -8.05 -2.75
N ASP A 479 51.54 -9.32 -3.02
CA ASP A 479 50.80 -10.31 -3.83
C ASP A 479 49.44 -10.77 -3.28
N ASP A 480 48.76 -9.97 -2.47
CA ASP A 480 47.39 -10.24 -2.01
C ASP A 480 46.49 -9.07 -2.39
N ALA A 481 46.15 -9.01 -3.68
CA ALA A 481 45.27 -8.02 -4.26
C ALA A 481 43.92 -7.92 -3.50
N PRO A 482 43.42 -6.69 -3.19
CA PRO A 482 42.08 -6.47 -2.62
C PRO A 482 40.95 -7.04 -3.49
N ALA A 483 41.23 -7.33 -4.77
CA ALA A 483 40.30 -7.94 -5.72
C ALA A 483 39.78 -9.32 -5.28
N LYS A 484 40.53 -10.08 -4.46
CA LYS A 484 40.06 -11.36 -3.91
C LYS A 484 39.01 -11.23 -2.80
N LYS A 485 38.84 -10.03 -2.25
CA LYS A 485 38.04 -9.79 -1.04
C LYS A 485 36.63 -9.27 -1.31
N GLY A 486 36.22 -9.08 -2.57
CA GLY A 486 34.82 -8.88 -2.93
C GLY A 486 34.24 -7.48 -2.71
N TYR A 487 35.04 -6.50 -2.26
CA TYR A 487 34.54 -5.23 -1.69
C TYR A 487 34.41 -4.04 -2.66
N ALA A 488 34.60 -4.23 -3.97
CA ALA A 488 34.49 -3.13 -4.94
C ALA A 488 33.15 -3.16 -5.67
N ALA A 489 32.51 -2.01 -5.89
CA ALA A 489 31.31 -1.82 -6.72
C ALA A 489 31.43 -2.35 -8.17
N GLY A 490 32.63 -2.72 -8.61
CA GLY A 490 32.90 -3.36 -9.90
C GLY A 490 33.01 -4.90 -9.89
N ASN A 491 32.95 -5.56 -8.71
CA ASN A 491 33.00 -7.02 -8.64
C ASN A 491 31.63 -7.60 -8.96
N LYS A 492 31.44 -7.99 -10.22
CA LYS A 492 30.26 -8.73 -10.68
C LYS A 492 30.24 -10.10 -10.01
N LEU A 493 29.18 -10.40 -9.26
CA LEU A 493 28.94 -11.73 -8.70
C LEU A 493 28.89 -12.74 -9.85
N LYS A 494 29.67 -13.82 -9.78
CA LYS A 494 29.65 -14.92 -10.76
C LYS A 494 29.38 -16.25 -10.09
N ALA A 495 28.58 -17.10 -10.74
CA ALA A 495 28.38 -18.48 -10.32
C ALA A 495 29.70 -19.25 -10.42
N GLN A 496 30.02 -20.03 -9.38
CA GLN A 496 31.25 -20.82 -9.31
C GLN A 496 30.93 -22.31 -9.32
N ALA A 497 31.69 -23.08 -10.10
CA ALA A 497 31.54 -24.53 -10.10
C ALA A 497 31.84 -25.11 -8.71
N GLY A 498 31.01 -26.04 -8.25
CA GLY A 498 31.07 -26.67 -6.94
C GLY A 498 30.44 -25.86 -5.79
N VAL A 499 29.89 -24.66 -6.05
CA VAL A 499 29.28 -23.80 -5.03
C VAL A 499 27.84 -23.45 -5.41
N GLY A 500 26.90 -23.77 -4.52
CA GLY A 500 25.49 -23.39 -4.64
C GLY A 500 25.19 -22.11 -3.89
N LEU A 501 24.81 -21.06 -4.62
CA LEU A 501 24.42 -19.79 -4.02
C LEU A 501 22.91 -19.77 -3.74
N VAL A 502 22.51 -19.34 -2.54
CA VAL A 502 21.15 -19.48 -2.01
C VAL A 502 20.49 -18.13 -1.84
N ASP A 503 19.39 -17.91 -2.55
CA ASP A 503 18.48 -16.79 -2.39
C ASP A 503 17.12 -17.30 -1.86
N VAL A 504 16.21 -16.41 -1.47
CA VAL A 504 14.89 -16.74 -0.92
C VAL A 504 14.06 -17.56 -1.88
N MET A 505 14.06 -17.15 -3.15
CA MET A 505 13.22 -17.75 -4.19
C MET A 505 14.01 -18.61 -5.17
N SER A 506 15.35 -18.61 -5.10
CA SER A 506 16.19 -19.30 -6.07
C SER A 506 17.47 -19.90 -5.50
N PHE A 507 18.00 -20.91 -6.20
CA PHE A 507 19.39 -21.32 -6.13
C PHE A 507 20.10 -20.84 -7.39
N LEU A 508 21.24 -20.18 -7.24
CA LEU A 508 22.14 -19.82 -8.34
C LEU A 508 23.29 -20.84 -8.40
N LEU A 509 23.34 -21.59 -9.50
CA LEU A 509 24.31 -22.66 -9.73
C LEU A 509 25.12 -22.39 -11.00
N SER A 510 26.34 -22.93 -11.08
CA SER A 510 27.08 -22.98 -12.35
C SER A 510 26.35 -23.87 -13.36
N GLU A 511 26.42 -23.54 -14.65
CA GLU A 511 25.88 -24.40 -15.72
C GLU A 511 26.45 -25.82 -15.67
N SER A 512 27.73 -25.95 -15.30
CA SER A 512 28.40 -27.26 -15.19
C SER A 512 27.92 -28.12 -14.03
N ASP A 513 27.21 -27.52 -13.07
CA ASP A 513 26.62 -28.18 -11.91
C ASP A 513 25.11 -28.43 -12.06
N CYS A 514 24.56 -28.20 -13.26
CA CYS A 514 23.14 -28.32 -13.53
C CYS A 514 22.84 -29.30 -14.68
N THR A 515 21.83 -30.14 -14.49
CA THR A 515 21.26 -31.03 -15.52
C THR A 515 19.90 -30.51 -15.99
N VAL A 516 19.92 -29.37 -16.69
CA VAL A 516 18.72 -28.72 -17.27
C VAL A 516 18.89 -28.47 -18.78
N GLU A 517 17.80 -28.20 -19.48
CA GLU A 517 17.79 -27.85 -20.90
C GLU A 517 17.37 -26.38 -21.06
N GLY A 518 18.17 -25.58 -21.79
CA GLY A 518 17.83 -24.20 -22.09
C GLY A 518 16.89 -24.11 -23.29
N ARG A 519 15.85 -23.28 -23.20
CA ARG A 519 14.92 -23.00 -24.30
C ARG A 519 14.77 -21.49 -24.50
N SER A 520 14.80 -21.07 -25.76
CA SER A 520 14.48 -19.71 -26.17
C SER A 520 12.98 -19.60 -26.43
N HIS A 521 12.31 -18.65 -25.78
CA HIS A 521 10.96 -18.24 -26.19
C HIS A 521 11.07 -17.28 -27.37
N GLY A 522 10.15 -17.36 -28.35
CA GLY A 522 10.30 -16.67 -29.63
C GLY A 522 10.50 -15.15 -29.52
N ASN A 523 11.37 -14.62 -30.39
CA ASN A 523 11.67 -13.21 -30.71
C ASN A 523 12.21 -12.28 -29.60
N ASP A 524 12.45 -12.73 -28.37
CA ASP A 524 13.10 -11.89 -27.34
C ASP A 524 14.40 -12.56 -26.83
N ASP A 525 15.54 -12.04 -27.27
CA ASP A 525 16.87 -12.66 -27.15
C ASP A 525 17.44 -12.70 -25.71
N ASN A 526 16.73 -12.19 -24.70
CA ASN A 526 17.34 -11.86 -23.40
C ASN A 526 16.99 -12.77 -22.20
N ILE A 527 15.97 -13.65 -22.27
CA ILE A 527 15.66 -14.58 -21.17
C ILE A 527 15.65 -16.02 -21.67
N HIS A 528 16.73 -16.76 -21.39
CA HIS A 528 16.79 -18.19 -21.68
C HIS A 528 16.20 -18.97 -20.50
N GLN A 529 14.95 -19.39 -20.64
CA GLN A 529 14.28 -20.28 -19.69
C GLN A 529 15.03 -21.62 -19.61
N VAL A 530 15.04 -22.24 -18.42
CA VAL A 530 15.58 -23.60 -18.24
C VAL A 530 14.51 -24.57 -17.77
N ASN A 531 14.50 -25.74 -18.40
CA ASN A 531 13.50 -26.78 -18.21
C ASN A 531 14.14 -28.07 -17.70
N CYS A 532 13.34 -28.88 -17.01
CA CYS A 532 13.71 -30.22 -16.62
C CYS A 532 13.88 -31.11 -17.86
N LYS A 533 15.04 -31.77 -18.02
CA LYS A 533 15.30 -32.69 -19.16
C LYS A 533 14.34 -33.88 -19.24
N ASN A 534 13.71 -34.26 -18.13
CA ASN A 534 12.90 -35.47 -18.04
C ASN A 534 11.40 -35.23 -18.29
N CYS A 535 10.85 -34.13 -17.78
CA CYS A 535 9.41 -33.84 -17.84
C CYS A 535 9.07 -32.48 -18.42
N ASP A 536 10.08 -31.74 -18.91
CA ASP A 536 9.95 -30.44 -19.54
C ASP A 536 9.33 -29.32 -18.67
N THR A 537 9.20 -29.56 -17.36
CA THR A 537 8.72 -28.55 -16.42
C THR A 537 9.73 -27.41 -16.32
N ILE A 538 9.24 -26.17 -16.33
CA ILE A 538 10.04 -24.96 -16.13
C ILE A 538 10.65 -24.99 -14.73
N LEU A 539 11.96 -24.81 -14.63
CA LEU A 539 12.67 -24.82 -13.35
C LEU A 539 13.30 -23.46 -13.02
N GLY A 540 13.42 -22.56 -13.99
CA GLY A 540 13.99 -21.23 -13.78
C GLY A 540 14.54 -20.62 -15.06
N TYR A 541 15.63 -19.87 -14.97
CA TYR A 541 16.23 -19.18 -16.11
C TYR A 541 17.76 -19.06 -15.99
N ARG A 542 18.41 -18.80 -17.12
CA ARG A 542 19.83 -18.43 -17.17
C ARG A 542 19.97 -16.95 -16.84
N ASP A 543 20.85 -16.62 -15.91
CA ASP A 543 21.15 -15.24 -15.50
C ASP A 543 22.45 -14.76 -16.18
N PRO A 544 22.38 -13.89 -17.20
CA PRO A 544 23.56 -13.37 -17.89
C PRO A 544 24.43 -12.46 -16.99
N GLN A 545 23.85 -11.87 -15.94
CA GLN A 545 24.62 -11.02 -15.02
C GLN A 545 25.57 -11.88 -14.20
N THR A 546 25.08 -13.00 -13.67
CA THR A 546 25.87 -13.89 -12.82
C THR A 546 26.52 -15.06 -13.55
N GLU A 547 26.33 -15.18 -14.86
CA GLU A 547 26.89 -16.25 -15.71
C GLU A 547 26.54 -17.65 -15.16
N GLY A 548 25.30 -17.81 -14.69
CA GLY A 548 24.82 -19.06 -14.07
C GLY A 548 23.35 -19.35 -14.33
N ILE A 549 22.85 -20.40 -13.68
CA ILE A 549 21.46 -20.85 -13.77
C ILE A 549 20.77 -20.58 -12.44
N ARG A 550 19.68 -19.81 -12.48
CA ARG A 550 18.79 -19.59 -11.34
C ARG A 550 17.65 -20.59 -11.36
N LEU A 551 17.74 -21.62 -10.53
CA LEU A 551 16.67 -22.59 -10.30
C LEU A 551 15.72 -22.06 -9.22
N GLN A 552 14.43 -22.06 -9.48
CA GLN A 552 13.42 -21.44 -8.63
C GLN A 552 12.82 -22.44 -7.64
N LYS A 553 13.00 -22.16 -6.34
CA LYS A 553 12.69 -23.09 -5.25
C LYS A 553 11.26 -23.66 -5.25
N PRO A 554 10.19 -22.92 -5.62
CA PRO A 554 8.84 -23.48 -5.69
C PRO A 554 8.67 -24.69 -6.62
N TYR A 555 9.55 -24.84 -7.62
CA TYR A 555 9.54 -25.95 -8.59
C TYR A 555 10.55 -27.07 -8.27
N LEU A 556 11.22 -26.98 -7.11
CA LEU A 556 12.29 -27.89 -6.72
C LEU A 556 11.91 -28.73 -5.50
N ALA A 557 12.69 -29.78 -5.29
CA ALA A 557 12.67 -30.62 -4.11
C ALA A 557 14.11 -30.96 -3.70
N LEU A 558 14.35 -31.22 -2.41
CA LEU A 558 15.68 -31.57 -1.91
C LEU A 558 15.71 -33.00 -1.37
N SER A 559 16.87 -33.64 -1.47
CA SER A 559 17.20 -34.86 -0.71
C SER A 559 18.63 -34.77 -0.17
N SER A 560 18.98 -35.67 0.75
CA SER A 560 20.37 -35.85 1.19
C SER A 560 20.96 -37.11 0.54
N GLN A 561 22.27 -37.14 0.29
CA GLN A 561 22.91 -38.36 -0.18
C GLN A 561 22.76 -39.54 0.81
N ARG A 562 22.59 -39.26 2.11
CA ARG A 562 22.37 -40.28 3.16
C ARG A 562 20.92 -40.68 3.29
N ASP A 563 20.00 -39.80 2.92
CA ASP A 563 18.56 -40.00 3.01
C ASP A 563 17.91 -39.64 1.67
N SER A 564 17.49 -40.68 0.94
CA SER A 564 16.84 -40.54 -0.35
C SER A 564 15.41 -39.99 -0.27
N THR A 565 14.89 -39.65 0.92
CA THR A 565 13.61 -38.97 1.02
C THR A 565 13.68 -37.61 0.33
N ILE A 566 12.78 -37.40 -0.63
CA ILE A 566 12.67 -36.15 -1.37
C ILE A 566 11.63 -35.27 -0.69
N ARG A 567 12.02 -34.06 -0.32
CA ARG A 567 11.21 -33.10 0.43
C ARG A 567 10.98 -31.83 -0.38
N SER A 568 9.76 -31.30 -0.35
CA SER A 568 9.40 -30.04 -1.01
C SER A 568 8.33 -29.31 -0.20
N TYR A 569 8.15 -28.03 -0.47
CA TYR A 569 7.12 -27.21 0.17
C TYR A 569 6.10 -26.71 -0.85
N ASP A 570 4.89 -26.43 -0.33
CA ASP A 570 3.86 -25.73 -1.07
C ASP A 570 4.29 -24.30 -1.45
N ALA A 571 3.82 -23.81 -2.61
CA ALA A 571 4.15 -22.50 -3.15
C ALA A 571 3.83 -21.36 -2.17
N ALA A 572 2.74 -21.46 -1.41
CA ALA A 572 2.32 -20.43 -0.47
C ALA A 572 3.35 -20.15 0.63
N ARG A 573 4.12 -21.18 1.04
CA ARG A 573 5.19 -21.03 2.05
C ARG A 573 6.40 -20.28 1.50
N TRP A 574 6.70 -20.44 0.22
CA TRP A 574 7.78 -19.68 -0.42
C TRP A 574 7.45 -18.20 -0.48
N PHE A 575 6.21 -17.88 -0.88
CA PHE A 575 5.76 -16.49 -0.94
C PHE A 575 5.62 -15.84 0.44
N SER A 576 5.21 -16.57 1.48
CA SER A 576 5.22 -16.03 2.84
C SER A 576 6.64 -15.70 3.31
N CYS A 577 7.63 -16.56 3.05
CA CYS A 577 9.05 -16.28 3.33
C CYS A 577 9.55 -15.05 2.55
N TYR A 578 9.20 -14.96 1.27
CA TYR A 578 9.60 -13.84 0.40
C TYR A 578 9.04 -12.50 0.89
N LEU A 579 7.75 -12.45 1.22
CA LEU A 579 7.11 -11.25 1.77
C LEU A 579 7.64 -10.88 3.14
N HIS A 580 7.91 -11.86 4.03
CA HIS A 580 8.55 -11.59 5.32
C HIS A 580 9.91 -10.91 5.13
N GLN A 581 10.78 -11.47 4.27
CA GLN A 581 12.08 -10.88 4.01
C GLN A 581 11.97 -9.48 3.40
N ALA A 582 11.03 -9.26 2.48
CA ALA A 582 10.78 -7.94 1.92
C ALA A 582 10.39 -6.92 3.00
N ILE A 583 9.50 -7.29 3.93
CA ILE A 583 9.09 -6.42 5.04
C ILE A 583 10.28 -6.10 5.96
N GLU A 584 11.07 -7.09 6.33
CA GLU A 584 12.24 -6.90 7.22
C GLU A 584 13.31 -6.03 6.57
N THR A 585 13.52 -6.16 5.25
CA THR A 585 14.59 -5.43 4.55
C THR A 585 14.17 -4.04 4.08
N GLN A 586 12.89 -3.83 3.73
CA GLN A 586 12.41 -2.57 3.15
C GLN A 586 11.58 -1.74 4.14
N GLY A 587 11.10 -2.32 5.25
CA GLY A 587 10.31 -1.60 6.26
C GLY A 587 8.90 -1.20 5.81
N VAL A 588 8.44 -1.67 4.64
CA VAL A 588 7.10 -1.44 4.12
C VAL A 588 6.27 -2.72 4.09
N ARG A 589 4.96 -2.58 3.89
CA ARG A 589 4.02 -3.71 3.82
C ARG A 589 3.18 -3.75 2.56
N LYS A 590 3.34 -2.78 1.66
CA LYS A 590 2.63 -2.74 0.38
C LYS A 590 3.64 -2.92 -0.74
N PHE A 591 3.29 -3.78 -1.68
CA PHE A 591 4.17 -4.21 -2.75
C PHE A 591 3.45 -4.21 -4.08
N VAL A 592 4.21 -3.92 -5.13
CA VAL A 592 3.80 -4.06 -6.52
C VAL A 592 4.88 -4.84 -7.27
N PHE A 593 4.47 -5.55 -8.32
CA PHE A 593 5.38 -6.32 -9.17
C PHE A 593 5.30 -5.82 -10.62
N PRO A 594 6.38 -5.94 -11.41
CA PRO A 594 6.41 -5.49 -12.80
C PRO A 594 5.26 -6.01 -13.66
N THR A 595 4.93 -7.31 -13.59
CA THR A 595 3.97 -7.94 -14.52
C THR A 595 2.62 -8.25 -13.88
N LEU A 596 2.57 -8.43 -12.56
CA LEU A 596 1.33 -8.71 -11.83
C LEU A 596 0.43 -7.47 -11.80
N PRO A 597 -0.81 -7.49 -12.33
CA PRO A 597 -1.67 -6.29 -12.38
C PRO A 597 -2.37 -5.96 -11.03
N HIS A 598 -1.78 -6.41 -9.92
CA HIS A 598 -2.34 -6.26 -8.57
C HIS A 598 -1.39 -5.49 -7.65
N GLU A 599 -1.98 -4.79 -6.68
CA GLU A 599 -1.32 -4.31 -5.47
C GLU A 599 -1.43 -5.38 -4.40
N ILE A 600 -0.36 -5.60 -3.65
CA ILE A 600 -0.29 -6.55 -2.54
C ILE A 600 -0.08 -5.77 -1.25
N TRP A 601 -0.85 -6.08 -0.21
CA TRP A 601 -0.71 -5.50 1.11
C TRP A 601 -0.67 -6.59 2.18
N VAL A 602 0.46 -6.73 2.86
CA VAL A 602 0.57 -7.60 4.03
C VAL A 602 -0.06 -6.93 5.24
N PHE A 603 -1.26 -7.37 5.60
CA PHE A 603 -2.04 -6.81 6.71
C PHE A 603 -1.51 -7.26 8.07
N SER A 604 -1.17 -8.55 8.20
CA SER A 604 -0.61 -9.14 9.41
C SER A 604 0.40 -10.22 9.05
N THR A 605 1.52 -10.26 9.77
CA THR A 605 2.62 -11.22 9.57
C THR A 605 2.57 -12.41 10.55
N ASN A 606 1.78 -12.32 11.61
CA ASN A 606 1.81 -13.26 12.73
C ASN A 606 0.41 -13.69 13.21
N LEU A 607 -0.54 -13.84 12.28
CA LEU A 607 -1.88 -14.34 12.59
C LEU A 607 -1.84 -15.85 12.87
N ALA A 608 -2.73 -16.34 13.72
CA ALA A 608 -2.97 -17.78 13.88
C ALA A 608 -4.40 -18.11 13.49
N TYR A 609 -4.63 -19.22 12.78
CA TYR A 609 -5.96 -19.60 12.34
C TYR A 609 -6.21 -21.11 12.38
N SER A 610 -7.49 -21.48 12.40
CA SER A 610 -7.97 -22.84 12.22
C SER A 610 -9.30 -22.79 11.48
N SER A 611 -9.59 -23.78 10.64
CA SER A 611 -10.84 -23.89 9.89
C SER A 611 -11.27 -25.35 9.74
N LEU A 612 -12.45 -25.62 9.18
CA LEU A 612 -12.84 -27.01 8.91
C LEU A 612 -11.91 -27.71 7.90
N GLU A 613 -11.28 -26.96 7.00
CA GLU A 613 -10.26 -27.49 6.08
C GLU A 613 -8.89 -27.66 6.76
N SER A 614 -8.63 -26.90 7.83
CA SER A 614 -7.42 -27.00 8.65
C SER A 614 -7.77 -26.99 10.13
N PRO A 615 -8.26 -28.13 10.68
CA PRO A 615 -8.80 -28.16 12.04
C PRO A 615 -7.75 -27.88 13.13
N ALA A 616 -6.48 -28.19 12.86
CA ALA A 616 -5.37 -27.84 13.73
C ALA A 616 -4.93 -26.39 13.51
N PRO A 617 -4.57 -25.66 14.58
CA PRO A 617 -4.17 -24.27 14.48
C PRO A 617 -2.84 -24.13 13.75
N LYS A 618 -2.75 -23.12 12.89
CA LYS A 618 -1.56 -22.79 12.11
C LYS A 618 -1.25 -21.31 12.22
N GLN A 619 0.04 -20.96 12.19
CA GLN A 619 0.46 -19.59 12.00
C GLN A 619 0.49 -19.22 10.51
N ALA A 620 0.12 -17.98 10.22
CA ALA A 620 -0.06 -17.48 8.88
C ALA A 620 0.12 -15.96 8.78
N MET A 621 0.34 -15.53 7.55
CA MET A 621 0.35 -14.14 7.11
C MET A 621 -0.98 -13.84 6.43
N LYS A 622 -1.63 -12.73 6.79
CA LYS A 622 -2.83 -12.23 6.12
C LYS A 622 -2.42 -11.23 5.05
N VAL A 623 -2.66 -11.59 3.79
CA VAL A 623 -2.29 -10.80 2.61
C VAL A 623 -3.57 -10.33 1.92
N LEU A 624 -3.63 -9.03 1.65
CA LEU A 624 -4.69 -8.38 0.92
C LEU A 624 -4.20 -8.10 -0.51
N PHE A 625 -5.04 -8.30 -1.51
CA PHE A 625 -4.69 -8.00 -2.89
C PHE A 625 -5.87 -7.37 -3.64
N LYS A 626 -5.58 -6.42 -4.52
CA LYS A 626 -6.59 -5.77 -5.37
C LYS A 626 -6.00 -5.45 -6.74
N ALA A 627 -6.86 -5.39 -7.76
CA ALA A 627 -6.45 -4.92 -9.07
C ALA A 627 -6.02 -3.44 -9.02
N ARG A 628 -5.01 -3.07 -9.81
CA ARG A 628 -4.56 -1.68 -9.93
C ARG A 628 -5.64 -0.84 -10.61
N GLU A 629 -5.96 0.31 -10.01
CA GLU A 629 -6.92 1.26 -10.60
C GLU A 629 -6.31 1.92 -11.85
N GLY A 630 -7.08 2.00 -12.94
CA GLY A 630 -6.72 2.77 -14.13
C GLY A 630 -5.50 2.26 -14.93
N GLY A 631 -4.98 1.06 -14.64
CA GLY A 631 -3.80 0.52 -15.34
C GLY A 631 -2.51 1.29 -15.04
N GLN A 632 -2.43 1.98 -13.90
CA GLN A 632 -1.25 2.71 -13.46
C GLN A 632 0.00 1.81 -13.48
N ASP A 633 1.09 2.32 -14.05
CA ASP A 633 2.38 1.63 -14.02
C ASP A 633 2.98 1.63 -12.60
N VAL A 634 3.95 0.73 -12.39
CA VAL A 634 4.61 0.52 -11.11
C VAL A 634 5.29 1.80 -10.60
N GLU A 635 5.84 2.61 -11.50
CA GLU A 635 6.61 3.81 -11.18
C GLU A 635 5.68 4.93 -10.69
N THR A 636 4.52 5.09 -11.32
CA THR A 636 3.46 6.02 -10.95
C THR A 636 2.91 5.69 -9.57
N LEU A 637 2.64 4.40 -9.29
CA LEU A 637 2.17 3.95 -7.97
C LEU A 637 3.19 4.24 -6.86
N ARG A 638 4.48 4.01 -7.11
CA ARG A 638 5.54 4.31 -6.15
C ARG A 638 5.75 5.81 -5.95
N ALA A 639 5.65 6.60 -7.01
CA ALA A 639 5.74 8.05 -6.93
C ALA A 639 4.58 8.66 -6.14
N GLY A 640 3.38 8.09 -6.25
CA GLY A 640 2.19 8.52 -5.52
C GLY A 640 2.08 8.00 -4.08
N ASN A 641 2.86 6.97 -3.70
CA ASN A 641 2.81 6.39 -2.36
C ASN A 641 4.15 5.78 -1.95
N LEU A 642 4.89 6.52 -1.12
CA LEU A 642 6.20 6.10 -0.59
C LEU A 642 6.15 4.85 0.33
N LEU A 643 4.96 4.37 0.69
CA LEU A 643 4.80 3.12 1.46
C LEU A 643 4.65 1.88 0.55
N ILE A 644 4.74 2.05 -0.76
CA ILE A 644 4.71 0.97 -1.75
C ILE A 644 6.13 0.75 -2.28
N GLU A 645 6.59 -0.49 -2.24
CA GLU A 645 7.85 -0.89 -2.89
C GLU A 645 7.66 -1.88 -4.03
N THR A 646 8.63 -1.92 -4.95
CA THR A 646 8.64 -2.90 -6.04
C THR A 646 9.36 -4.16 -5.59
N LEU A 647 8.71 -5.31 -5.76
CA LEU A 647 9.34 -6.62 -5.65
C LEU A 647 9.51 -7.22 -7.03
N THR A 648 10.63 -7.92 -7.24
CA THR A 648 10.98 -8.52 -8.52
C THR A 648 10.90 -10.05 -8.42
N LEU A 649 10.17 -10.66 -9.34
CA LEU A 649 10.13 -12.11 -9.54
C LEU A 649 10.23 -12.38 -11.04
N SER A 650 10.47 -13.64 -11.45
CA SER A 650 10.27 -13.96 -12.86
C SER A 650 8.78 -13.89 -13.21
N PRO A 651 8.42 -13.65 -14.49
CA PRO A 651 7.02 -13.66 -14.91
C PRO A 651 6.27 -14.94 -14.48
N SER A 652 6.90 -16.11 -14.61
CA SER A 652 6.33 -17.39 -14.18
C SER A 652 6.05 -17.48 -12.67
N LEU A 653 6.86 -16.83 -11.84
CA LEU A 653 6.65 -16.78 -10.39
C LEU A 653 5.61 -15.74 -10.00
N GLU A 654 5.49 -14.62 -10.72
CA GLU A 654 4.40 -13.65 -10.50
C GLU A 654 3.04 -14.26 -10.83
N GLU A 655 2.94 -15.01 -11.94
CA GLU A 655 1.74 -15.77 -12.29
C GLU A 655 1.42 -16.84 -11.25
N LEU A 656 2.43 -17.61 -10.81
CA LEU A 656 2.25 -18.59 -9.74
C LEU A 656 1.80 -17.91 -8.44
N PHE A 657 2.38 -16.78 -8.08
CA PHE A 657 2.02 -16.04 -6.87
C PHE A 657 0.55 -15.62 -6.89
N TYR A 658 0.09 -15.07 -8.01
CA TYR A 658 -1.32 -14.72 -8.18
C TYR A 658 -2.24 -15.93 -8.05
N SER A 659 -1.90 -17.05 -8.70
CA SER A 659 -2.69 -18.27 -8.61
C SER A 659 -2.79 -18.79 -7.18
N VAL A 660 -1.71 -18.67 -6.39
CA VAL A 660 -1.69 -19.02 -4.97
C VAL A 660 -2.59 -18.09 -4.17
N LEU A 661 -2.54 -16.78 -4.38
CA LEU A 661 -3.42 -15.83 -3.70
C LEU A 661 -4.90 -16.14 -3.96
N GLN A 662 -5.26 -16.46 -5.20
CA GLN A 662 -6.62 -16.85 -5.56
C GLN A 662 -7.03 -18.19 -4.91
N GLN A 663 -6.12 -19.17 -4.89
CA GLN A 663 -6.38 -20.46 -4.24
C GLN A 663 -6.57 -20.31 -2.73
N GLU A 664 -5.73 -19.52 -2.04
CA GLU A 664 -5.86 -19.27 -0.61
C GLU A 664 -7.08 -18.42 -0.27
N ASN A 665 -7.49 -17.50 -1.16
CA ASN A 665 -8.74 -16.76 -1.04
C ASN A 665 -9.96 -17.68 -1.10
N ALA A 666 -9.99 -18.62 -2.06
CA ALA A 666 -11.11 -19.55 -2.23
C ALA A 666 -11.33 -20.51 -1.03
N LYS A 667 -10.32 -20.73 -0.19
CA LYS A 667 -10.43 -21.53 1.05
C LYS A 667 -11.14 -20.79 2.18
N LEU A 668 -11.28 -19.46 2.07
CA LEU A 668 -11.99 -18.66 3.07
C LEU A 668 -13.50 -18.74 2.82
N PRO A 669 -14.33 -18.69 3.88
CA PRO A 669 -15.75 -18.40 3.74
C PRO A 669 -15.95 -17.16 2.88
N GLU A 670 -16.96 -17.16 2.01
CA GLU A 670 -17.22 -16.11 1.02
C GLU A 670 -17.21 -14.69 1.61
N SER A 671 -17.83 -14.51 2.77
CA SER A 671 -17.87 -13.25 3.50
C SER A 671 -16.52 -12.76 4.05
N LEU A 672 -15.52 -13.63 4.11
CA LEU A 672 -14.15 -13.31 4.51
C LEU A 672 -13.21 -13.19 3.31
N GLN A 673 -13.67 -13.49 2.09
CA GLN A 673 -12.86 -13.36 0.88
C GLN A 673 -12.57 -11.91 0.53
N ASN A 674 -13.36 -10.96 1.04
CA ASN A 674 -13.20 -9.54 0.79
C ASN A 674 -13.16 -8.72 2.10
N LEU A 675 -12.29 -7.72 2.16
CA LEU A 675 -12.16 -6.78 3.26
C LEU A 675 -11.90 -5.37 2.71
N MET A 676 -12.85 -4.45 2.90
CA MET A 676 -12.73 -3.05 2.46
C MET A 676 -12.35 -2.87 0.97
N GLY A 677 -12.89 -3.72 0.09
CA GLY A 677 -12.60 -3.71 -1.36
C GLY A 677 -11.31 -4.44 -1.76
N TRP A 678 -10.64 -5.11 -0.83
CA TRP A 678 -9.48 -5.97 -1.09
C TRP A 678 -9.85 -7.43 -0.97
N GLN A 679 -9.33 -8.28 -1.86
CA GLN A 679 -9.41 -9.72 -1.71
C GLN A 679 -8.44 -10.19 -0.62
N VAL A 680 -8.79 -11.25 0.10
CA VAL A 680 -8.05 -11.73 1.29
C VAL A 680 -7.44 -13.11 1.02
N ALA A 681 -6.15 -13.27 1.27
CA ALA A 681 -5.46 -14.57 1.28
C ALA A 681 -4.77 -14.79 2.63
N VAL A 682 -4.71 -16.05 3.08
CA VAL A 682 -4.04 -16.45 4.32
C VAL A 682 -2.92 -17.42 3.98
N LEU A 683 -1.68 -16.93 3.98
CA LEU A 683 -0.51 -17.71 3.59
C LEU A 683 0.12 -18.38 4.82
N PRO A 684 0.39 -19.70 4.81
CA PRO A 684 1.03 -20.37 5.94
C PRO A 684 2.46 -19.85 6.17
N VAL A 685 2.82 -19.63 7.43
CA VAL A 685 4.18 -19.26 7.86
C VAL A 685 4.76 -20.43 8.64
N LEU A 686 6.04 -20.75 8.40
CA LEU A 686 6.73 -21.83 9.11
C LEU A 686 7.56 -21.25 10.26
N TYR A 687 7.44 -21.89 11.42
CA TYR A 687 8.24 -21.58 12.61
C TYR A 687 9.08 -22.80 13.01
N SER A 688 10.05 -22.59 13.91
CA SER A 688 11.02 -23.62 14.27
C SER A 688 10.36 -24.84 14.92
N SER A 689 9.25 -24.66 15.63
CA SER A 689 8.43 -25.74 16.18
C SER A 689 7.86 -26.70 15.12
N ASP A 690 7.54 -26.20 13.93
CA ASP A 690 7.01 -26.99 12.81
C ASP A 690 8.11 -27.77 12.06
N SER A 691 9.38 -27.44 12.31
CA SER A 691 10.54 -28.04 11.64
C SER A 691 10.87 -29.46 12.13
N SER A 692 10.27 -29.90 13.24
CA SER A 692 10.41 -31.27 13.75
C SER A 692 9.81 -32.35 12.84
N GLN A 693 9.08 -31.96 11.80
CA GLN A 693 8.61 -32.83 10.71
C GLN A 693 9.44 -32.70 9.41
N VAL A 694 10.49 -31.88 9.39
CA VAL A 694 11.32 -31.55 8.20
C VAL A 694 12.52 -32.47 8.06
#